data_AF-A0A661P707-F1
#
_entry.id   AF-A0A661P707-F1
#
_cell.length_a   1.000
_cell.length_b   1.000
_cell.length_c   1.000
_cell.angle_alpha   90.00
_cell.angle_beta   90.00
_cell.angle_gamma   90.00
#
_symmetry.space_group_name_H-M   'P 1'
#
loop_
_entity.id
_entity.type
_entity.pdbx_description
1 polymer ?
#
loop_
_entity_poly.entity_id
_entity_poly.type
_entity_poly.pdbx_seq_one_letter_code
_entity_poly.pdbx_strand_id
1 'polypeptide(L)'
;MRKGLIIAGVVCLAALLVLIVVRRQPAGGDLAAGPELATVAPTEATIVWRARKSSQGRINYQRSGVEGEPQSAQEMRPPSKRHEVVIEGLEPATRYDYWLGDGSHRYHFETESLPTTPFSFLLVWGDVSAKLEGLVQSETPAFVLSLTPLVAKEPDPLRSARPFLPVFGPGGATSTLLEQPETPTWTLDWGGLRLIMLGEESKLEPLLDAPAAHTLGVVVRAQSLDQATIASSSLHAKLVAHNQQVPARPVAFVLVPGQAGTEVEVDGLRYLGLPVDEPTQASQGALRFDVGPEATVAHFLEQKREVALREPKIGKRRTCTECRQLADRGAYEESVKAYQQFIADNAGHYQIDDAHYAIAELLDERLFRFGEALTWYQKLSDQYPSSTLVPLARQRIKFLQAHSDHDYQPLARFERIRKVDYARQKNDVAGQEKMLNQVRGIITEFPSCSLAPEMVYWLANQYRSMDPDRAVATYRELIQNHPESLNVVDGRIEIGETFYLAGRYADAIAAFTEARAKIPGRAEAIDAMMGRAHRNVARGRLAWGGWLLILLIIIPGVAGPPVGLPRRELRQAAIAFVPLCAVILIVGWLIHEQFTSSRELLGLSFAIAAAGAFGFPFTVRLSQKVVPCQPEQAGKGRQVLRAAFGMLLGLLLLGAGAYLAVFHINAHYLTSFGI
;
A
#
# COMPACT_ATOMS: atom_id res chain seq x y z
N MET A 1 50.80 16.85 -17.89
CA MET A 1 50.08 17.73 -16.94
C MET A 1 48.69 18.22 -17.38
N ARG A 2 48.25 18.06 -18.65
CA ARG A 2 46.92 18.57 -19.12
C ARG A 2 45.72 17.61 -19.03
N LYS A 3 45.91 16.32 -18.72
CA LYS A 3 44.81 15.34 -18.61
C LYS A 3 44.28 15.14 -17.17
N GLY A 4 45.09 15.44 -16.16
CA GLY A 4 44.65 15.43 -14.75
C GLY A 4 43.73 16.59 -14.39
N LEU A 5 43.91 17.76 -15.01
CA LEU A 5 43.07 18.95 -14.76
C LEU A 5 41.65 18.82 -15.32
N ILE A 6 41.43 18.06 -16.40
CA ILE A 6 40.11 17.89 -17.00
C ILE A 6 39.28 16.90 -16.17
N ILE A 7 39.91 15.85 -15.65
CA ILE A 7 39.25 14.87 -14.76
C ILE A 7 38.96 15.50 -13.40
N ALA A 8 39.90 16.28 -12.83
CA ALA A 8 39.63 17.06 -11.62
C ALA A 8 38.56 18.13 -11.84
N GLY A 9 38.51 18.76 -13.02
CA GLY A 9 37.49 19.74 -13.39
C GLY A 9 36.08 19.15 -13.51
N VAL A 10 35.95 17.97 -14.13
CA VAL A 10 34.66 17.26 -14.27
C VAL A 10 34.19 16.65 -12.95
N VAL A 11 35.11 16.14 -12.11
CA VAL A 11 34.80 15.65 -10.76
C VAL A 11 34.43 16.79 -9.81
N CYS A 12 35.10 17.95 -9.89
CA CYS A 12 34.69 19.15 -9.16
C CYS A 12 33.35 19.69 -9.65
N LEU A 13 33.06 19.68 -10.97
CA LEU A 13 31.77 20.14 -11.50
C LEU A 13 30.63 19.20 -11.11
N ALA A 14 30.87 17.89 -11.08
CA ALA A 14 29.94 16.88 -10.60
C ALA A 14 29.74 16.96 -9.08
N ALA A 15 30.80 17.22 -8.30
CA ALA A 15 30.70 17.46 -6.86
C ALA A 15 29.99 18.79 -6.54
N LEU A 16 30.18 19.84 -7.35
CA LEU A 16 29.45 21.10 -7.23
C LEU A 16 27.97 20.94 -7.61
N LEU A 17 27.66 20.14 -8.64
CA LEU A 17 26.29 19.80 -9.03
C LEU A 17 25.60 18.91 -7.98
N VAL A 18 26.33 18.00 -7.33
CA VAL A 18 25.82 17.23 -6.19
C VAL A 18 25.64 18.12 -4.94
N LEU A 19 26.51 19.10 -4.69
CA LEU A 19 26.34 20.10 -3.63
C LEU A 19 25.19 21.10 -3.91
N ILE A 20 24.91 21.40 -5.18
CA ILE A 20 23.76 22.23 -5.61
C ILE A 20 22.45 21.41 -5.59
N VAL A 21 22.50 20.09 -5.77
CA VAL A 21 21.34 19.19 -5.65
C VAL A 21 21.08 18.72 -4.20
N VAL A 22 22.07 18.78 -3.30
CA VAL A 22 21.94 18.44 -1.86
C VAL A 22 21.67 19.67 -0.97
N ARG A 23 21.43 20.85 -1.55
CA ARG A 23 20.80 21.99 -0.87
C ARG A 23 19.48 22.41 -1.52
N ARG A 24 18.59 21.45 -1.76
CA ARG A 24 17.18 21.76 -1.55
C ARG A 24 16.96 21.78 -0.04
N GLN A 25 16.90 22.99 0.53
CA GLN A 25 16.22 23.18 1.80
C GLN A 25 14.85 22.49 1.68
N PRO A 26 14.42 21.68 2.65
CA PRO A 26 13.02 21.29 2.68
C PRO A 26 12.21 22.59 2.74
N ALA A 27 11.27 22.74 1.81
CA ALA A 27 10.32 23.83 1.81
C ALA A 27 9.44 23.72 3.07
N GLY A 28 9.94 24.28 4.17
CA GLY A 28 9.34 24.40 5.49
C GLY A 28 9.97 25.58 6.23
N GLY A 29 10.19 26.67 5.49
CA GLY A 29 11.26 27.67 5.70
C GLY A 29 11.27 28.45 7.01
N ASP A 30 10.22 28.36 7.84
CA ASP A 30 10.14 29.15 9.08
C ASP A 30 9.90 28.31 10.35
N LEU A 31 9.88 26.97 10.29
CA LEU A 31 9.68 26.11 11.48
C LEU A 31 11.00 25.70 12.14
N ALA A 32 11.06 25.85 13.46
CA ALA A 32 12.10 25.33 14.34
C ALA A 32 11.71 23.95 14.92
N ALA A 33 10.42 23.72 15.14
CA ALA A 33 9.81 22.41 15.43
C ALA A 33 8.47 22.32 14.69
N GLY A 34 8.15 21.15 14.14
CA GLY A 34 6.90 20.90 13.41
C GLY A 34 5.66 20.96 14.32
N PRO A 35 4.45 20.90 13.74
CA PRO A 35 3.22 20.87 14.52
C PRO A 35 3.06 19.55 15.27
N GLU A 36 2.61 19.66 16.52
CA GLU A 36 2.23 18.56 17.38
C GLU A 36 0.78 18.76 17.83
N LEU A 37 0.00 17.69 17.82
CA LEU A 37 -1.34 17.65 18.35
C LEU A 37 -1.24 17.48 19.87
N ALA A 38 -1.48 18.56 20.61
CA ALA A 38 -1.28 18.61 22.06
C ALA A 38 -2.44 17.94 22.81
N THR A 39 -3.66 18.35 22.49
CA THR A 39 -4.89 17.80 23.06
C THR A 39 -5.96 17.74 21.98
N VAL A 40 -6.90 16.80 22.16
CA VAL A 40 -8.07 16.64 21.32
C VAL A 40 -9.25 16.39 22.25
N ALA A 41 -10.38 17.03 21.95
CA ALA A 41 -11.65 16.86 22.62
C ALA A 41 -12.75 16.63 21.55
N PRO A 42 -14.02 16.44 21.94
CA PRO A 42 -15.08 16.17 20.96
C PRO A 42 -15.32 17.34 20.00
N THR A 43 -15.11 18.58 20.45
CA THR A 43 -15.43 19.79 19.67
C THR A 43 -14.25 20.75 19.51
N GLU A 44 -13.07 20.37 19.99
CA GLU A 44 -11.88 21.21 19.90
C GLU A 44 -10.59 20.39 19.79
N ALA A 45 -9.54 21.00 19.27
CA ALA A 45 -8.20 20.42 19.23
C ALA A 45 -7.14 21.52 19.39
N THR A 46 -6.10 21.24 20.16
CA THR A 46 -5.00 22.17 20.39
C THR A 46 -3.77 21.71 19.63
N ILE A 47 -3.23 22.57 18.78
CA ILE A 47 -2.03 22.30 17.99
C ILE A 47 -0.92 23.26 18.39
N VAL A 48 0.25 22.71 18.67
CA VAL A 48 1.44 23.47 19.10
C VAL A 48 2.59 23.30 18.13
N TRP A 49 3.37 24.37 17.93
CA TRP A 49 4.60 24.32 17.13
C TRP A 49 5.58 25.42 17.53
N ARG A 50 6.80 25.37 16.98
CA ARG A 50 7.80 26.42 17.20
C ARG A 50 8.30 26.99 15.88
N ALA A 51 8.17 28.30 15.70
CA ALA A 51 8.73 29.04 14.58
C ALA A 51 10.16 29.53 14.87
N ARG A 52 10.94 29.76 13.81
CA ARG A 52 12.29 30.36 13.89
C ARG A 52 12.23 31.86 14.20
N LYS A 53 11.18 32.53 13.71
CA LYS A 53 10.91 33.96 13.87
C LYS A 53 9.62 34.18 14.64
N SER A 54 9.51 35.35 15.26
CA SER A 54 8.26 35.75 15.92
C SER A 54 7.17 35.98 14.87
N SER A 55 6.01 35.37 15.04
CA SER A 55 4.87 35.51 14.12
C SER A 55 3.55 35.33 14.86
N GLN A 56 2.43 35.59 14.21
CA GLN A 56 1.11 35.24 14.76
C GLN A 56 0.80 33.79 14.38
N GLY A 57 0.56 32.91 15.35
CA GLY A 57 0.26 31.51 15.08
C GLY A 57 -1.11 31.34 14.41
N ARG A 58 -1.14 30.82 13.18
CA ARG A 58 -2.37 30.53 12.42
C ARG A 58 -2.30 29.14 11.82
N ILE A 59 -3.41 28.41 11.90
CA ILE A 59 -3.59 27.09 11.33
C ILE A 59 -4.79 27.10 10.39
N ASN A 60 -4.68 26.36 9.30
CA ASN A 60 -5.81 26.11 8.41
C ASN A 60 -6.26 24.66 8.60
N TYR A 61 -7.55 24.42 8.52
CA TYR A 61 -8.13 23.09 8.70
C TYR A 61 -9.40 22.92 7.87
N GLN A 62 -9.75 21.67 7.57
CA GLN A 62 -10.97 21.30 6.87
C GLN A 62 -11.37 19.87 7.25
N ARG A 63 -12.66 19.53 7.16
CA ARG A 63 -13.12 18.14 7.30
C ARG A 63 -12.51 17.29 6.18
N SER A 64 -11.90 16.15 6.53
CA SER A 64 -11.22 15.30 5.55
C SER A 64 -12.23 14.75 4.53
N GLY A 65 -11.87 14.79 3.25
CA GLY A 65 -12.71 14.27 2.15
C GLY A 65 -13.88 15.17 1.72
N VAL A 66 -14.04 16.36 2.31
CA VAL A 66 -15.04 17.35 1.88
C VAL A 66 -14.36 18.43 1.03
N GLU A 67 -14.89 18.68 -0.17
CA GLU A 67 -14.46 19.81 -1.02
C GLU A 67 -15.12 21.11 -0.53
N GLY A 68 -14.32 22.12 -0.18
CA GLY A 68 -14.81 23.40 0.33
C GLY A 68 -13.67 24.36 0.67
N GLU A 69 -14.01 25.61 1.04
CA GLU A 69 -13.01 26.56 1.53
C GLU A 69 -12.51 26.15 2.92
N PRO A 70 -11.18 26.13 3.14
CA PRO A 70 -10.61 25.76 4.41
C PRO A 70 -10.92 26.82 5.48
N GLN A 71 -11.23 26.34 6.68
CA GLN A 71 -11.38 27.19 7.85
C GLN A 71 -9.99 27.49 8.44
N SER A 72 -9.91 28.52 9.28
CA SER A 72 -8.65 28.85 9.95
C SER A 72 -8.86 29.29 11.39
N ALA A 73 -7.98 28.82 12.28
CA ALA A 73 -7.91 29.25 13.67
C ALA A 73 -6.59 30.00 13.91
N GLN A 74 -6.62 30.95 14.84
CA GLN A 74 -5.48 31.80 15.15
C GLN A 74 -5.38 31.98 16.66
N GLU A 75 -4.16 31.98 17.20
CA GLU A 75 -3.97 32.24 18.63
C GLU A 75 -4.26 33.71 18.95
N MET A 76 -4.83 33.98 20.13
CA MET A 76 -5.08 35.35 20.60
C MET A 76 -3.85 36.03 21.21
N ARG A 77 -2.78 35.25 21.47
CA ARG A 77 -1.56 35.76 22.10
C ARG A 77 -0.78 36.66 21.12
N PRO A 78 0.04 37.61 21.60
CA PRO A 78 0.89 38.43 20.74
C PRO A 78 1.87 37.59 19.93
N PRO A 79 2.42 38.13 18.81
CA PRO A 79 3.37 37.40 17.99
C PRO A 79 4.55 36.85 18.80
N SER A 80 4.77 35.54 18.67
CA SER A 80 5.74 34.79 19.45
C SER A 80 6.44 33.74 18.58
N LYS A 81 7.46 33.06 19.11
CA LYS A 81 8.10 31.90 18.45
C LYS A 81 7.45 30.57 18.81
N ARG A 82 6.68 30.52 19.90
CA ARG A 82 5.94 29.34 20.36
C ARG A 82 4.46 29.59 20.13
N HIS A 83 3.82 28.67 19.44
CA HIS A 83 2.43 28.81 19.05
C HIS A 83 1.62 27.68 19.66
N GLU A 84 0.40 28.01 20.05
CA GLU A 84 -0.61 27.11 20.58
C GLU A 84 -1.94 27.66 20.08
N VAL A 85 -2.52 26.95 19.12
CA VAL A 85 -3.77 27.35 18.50
C VAL A 85 -4.81 26.30 18.86
N VAL A 86 -5.89 26.77 19.47
CA VAL A 86 -7.09 25.97 19.71
C VAL A 86 -7.99 26.12 18.50
N ILE A 87 -8.39 24.99 17.92
CA ILE A 87 -9.43 24.91 16.91
C ILE A 87 -10.72 24.57 17.63
N GLU A 88 -11.73 25.41 17.52
CA GLU A 88 -13.04 25.23 18.16
C GLU A 88 -14.12 24.90 17.13
N GLY A 89 -15.26 24.39 17.59
CA GLY A 89 -16.43 24.13 16.73
C GLY A 89 -16.30 22.89 15.85
N LEU A 90 -15.45 21.94 16.24
CA LEU A 90 -15.31 20.66 15.55
C LEU A 90 -16.51 19.74 15.85
N GLU A 91 -16.74 18.77 14.96
CA GLU A 91 -17.71 17.68 15.17
C GLU A 91 -17.03 16.51 15.89
N PRO A 92 -17.68 15.83 16.86
CA PRO A 92 -17.14 14.62 17.49
C PRO A 92 -16.94 13.48 16.48
N ALA A 93 -16.02 12.55 16.78
CA ALA A 93 -15.71 11.39 15.94
C ALA A 93 -15.51 11.71 14.45
N THR A 94 -14.87 12.85 14.15
CA THR A 94 -14.73 13.38 12.80
C THR A 94 -13.28 13.65 12.48
N ARG A 95 -12.86 13.23 11.28
CA ARG A 95 -11.51 13.43 10.78
C ARG A 95 -11.34 14.80 10.12
N TYR A 96 -10.27 15.49 10.48
CA TYR A 96 -9.89 16.79 9.94
C TYR A 96 -8.48 16.75 9.36
N ASP A 97 -8.29 17.41 8.22
CA ASP A 97 -6.98 17.73 7.67
C ASP A 97 -6.58 19.13 8.15
N TYR A 98 -5.32 19.32 8.54
CA TYR A 98 -4.79 20.63 8.93
C TYR A 98 -3.41 20.90 8.35
N TRP A 99 -3.07 22.18 8.19
CA TRP A 99 -1.75 22.60 7.73
C TRP A 99 -1.39 24.00 8.20
N LEU A 100 -0.09 24.26 8.19
CA LEU A 100 0.49 25.58 8.42
C LEU A 100 0.85 26.22 7.07
N GLY A 101 0.76 27.54 6.99
CA GLY A 101 1.23 28.31 5.83
C GLY A 101 0.52 27.95 4.52
N ASP A 102 1.30 27.70 3.47
CA ASP A 102 0.85 27.49 2.09
C ASP A 102 0.23 26.11 1.81
N GLY A 103 0.24 25.20 2.78
CA GLY A 103 -0.31 23.85 2.64
C GLY A 103 0.59 22.85 1.93
N SER A 104 1.89 23.15 1.80
CA SER A 104 2.91 22.20 1.32
C SER A 104 2.98 20.89 2.13
N HIS A 105 2.62 20.93 3.41
CA HIS A 105 2.51 19.78 4.29
C HIS A 105 1.16 19.77 5.00
N ARG A 106 0.38 18.71 4.76
CA ARG A 106 -0.91 18.47 5.41
C ARG A 106 -0.79 17.30 6.37
N TYR A 107 -1.42 17.45 7.51
CA TYR A 107 -1.57 16.45 8.56
C TYR A 107 -3.05 16.18 8.75
N HIS A 108 -3.38 15.13 9.49
CA HIS A 108 -4.78 14.85 9.82
C HIS A 108 -4.87 14.33 11.26
N PHE A 109 -6.02 14.54 11.87
CA PHE A 109 -6.38 13.96 13.16
C PHE A 109 -7.87 13.64 13.18
N GLU A 110 -8.29 12.90 14.21
CA GLU A 110 -9.69 12.61 14.48
C GLU A 110 -10.06 13.18 15.84
N THR A 111 -11.22 13.85 15.93
CA THR A 111 -11.76 14.34 17.21
C THR A 111 -12.19 13.19 18.10
N GLU A 112 -12.27 13.46 19.41
CA GLU A 112 -12.66 12.47 20.39
C GLU A 112 -14.03 11.86 20.07
N SER A 113 -14.14 10.54 20.22
CA SER A 113 -15.38 9.80 19.97
C SER A 113 -16.41 10.04 21.08
N LEU A 114 -17.69 9.84 20.76
CA LEU A 114 -18.73 9.88 21.80
C LEU A 114 -18.59 8.69 22.78
N PRO A 115 -19.06 8.80 24.04
CA PRO A 115 -18.94 7.73 25.03
C PRO A 115 -19.57 6.38 24.64
N THR A 116 -20.44 6.35 23.63
CA THR A 116 -21.07 5.13 23.11
C THR A 116 -20.28 4.47 21.98
N THR A 117 -19.23 5.12 21.49
CA THR A 117 -18.45 4.66 20.32
C THR A 117 -17.20 3.93 20.79
N PRO A 118 -16.93 2.70 20.29
CA PRO A 118 -15.71 1.99 20.65
C PRO A 118 -14.49 2.65 20.02
N PHE A 119 -13.36 2.61 20.71
CA PHE A 119 -12.07 3.10 20.22
C PHE A 119 -10.93 2.27 20.81
N SER A 120 -9.73 2.44 20.25
CA SER A 120 -8.51 1.81 20.77
C SER A 120 -7.44 2.84 21.11
N PHE A 121 -6.59 2.56 22.10
CA PHE A 121 -5.41 3.38 22.39
C PHE A 121 -4.18 2.49 22.61
N LEU A 122 -2.99 3.06 22.40
CA LEU A 122 -1.72 2.38 22.63
C LEU A 122 -1.06 2.87 23.91
N LEU A 123 -0.59 1.93 24.73
CA LEU A 123 0.37 2.16 25.80
C LEU A 123 1.75 1.68 25.35
N VAL A 124 2.74 2.56 25.38
CA VAL A 124 4.11 2.27 24.91
C VAL A 124 5.14 2.55 26.00
N TRP A 125 6.25 1.80 25.97
CA TRP A 125 7.37 1.96 26.89
C TRP A 125 8.70 1.56 26.22
N GLY A 126 9.81 2.09 26.74
CA GLY A 126 11.13 1.93 26.13
C GLY A 126 11.30 2.76 24.83
N ASP A 127 12.35 2.48 24.07
CA ASP A 127 12.59 3.14 22.79
C ASP A 127 11.76 2.49 21.68
N VAL A 128 10.62 3.08 21.34
CA VAL A 128 9.72 2.61 20.27
C VAL A 128 9.92 3.35 18.94
N SER A 129 10.94 4.20 18.81
CA SER A 129 11.13 5.11 17.66
C SER A 129 11.08 4.40 16.31
N ALA A 130 11.65 3.20 16.24
CA ALA A 130 11.75 2.43 15.00
C ALA A 130 10.45 1.68 14.63
N LYS A 131 9.57 1.40 15.61
CA LYS A 131 8.35 0.60 15.42
C LYS A 131 7.06 1.42 15.49
N LEU A 132 7.10 2.61 16.10
CA LEU A 132 5.90 3.40 16.40
C LEU A 132 5.06 3.71 15.16
N GLU A 133 5.69 4.05 14.04
CA GLU A 133 4.96 4.33 12.79
C GLU A 133 4.18 3.09 12.32
N GLY A 134 4.82 1.91 12.35
CA GLY A 134 4.16 0.65 12.02
C GLY A 134 3.02 0.29 12.98
N LEU A 135 3.22 0.50 14.29
CA LEU A 135 2.19 0.26 15.31
C LEU A 135 0.99 1.20 15.15
N VAL A 136 1.22 2.49 14.92
CA VAL A 136 0.15 3.46 14.70
C VAL A 136 -0.63 3.14 13.43
N GLN A 137 0.07 2.73 12.35
CA GLN A 137 -0.57 2.32 11.10
C GLN A 137 -1.36 1.01 11.22
N SER A 138 -0.88 0.03 11.99
CA SER A 138 -1.54 -1.27 12.12
C SER A 138 -2.68 -1.26 13.13
N GLU A 139 -2.49 -0.59 14.27
CA GLU A 139 -3.44 -0.61 15.39
C GLU A 139 -4.41 0.56 15.39
N THR A 140 -4.16 1.59 14.57
CA THR A 140 -5.01 2.79 14.41
C THR A 140 -5.53 3.37 15.74
N PRO A 141 -4.65 3.70 16.71
CA PRO A 141 -5.09 4.19 18.01
C PRO A 141 -5.61 5.63 17.94
N ALA A 142 -6.55 5.95 18.82
CA ALA A 142 -7.06 7.31 19.02
C ALA A 142 -6.04 8.23 19.72
N PHE A 143 -5.21 7.66 20.61
CA PHE A 143 -4.09 8.36 21.26
C PHE A 143 -2.99 7.38 21.70
N VAL A 144 -1.84 7.93 22.07
CA VAL A 144 -0.72 7.16 22.62
C VAL A 144 -0.46 7.60 24.06
N LEU A 145 -0.45 6.65 24.99
CA LEU A 145 0.06 6.83 26.35
C LEU A 145 1.49 6.31 26.42
N SER A 146 2.46 7.19 26.64
CA SER A 146 3.88 6.84 26.71
C SER A 146 4.37 6.87 28.15
N LEU A 147 5.01 5.78 28.58
CA LEU A 147 5.77 5.72 29.83
C LEU A 147 7.24 6.07 29.62
N THR A 148 7.67 6.23 28.37
CA THR A 148 9.04 6.62 28.01
C THR A 148 9.26 8.09 28.36
N PRO A 149 10.26 8.42 29.22
CA PRO A 149 10.54 9.79 29.59
C PRO A 149 11.09 10.57 28.40
N LEU A 150 10.63 11.82 28.21
CA LEU A 150 11.24 12.74 27.25
C LEU A 150 12.46 13.41 27.87
N VAL A 151 13.62 13.21 27.26
CA VAL A 151 14.86 13.90 27.65
C VAL A 151 15.09 15.08 26.72
N ALA A 152 15.16 16.30 27.28
CA ALA A 152 15.19 17.55 26.50
C ALA A 152 16.35 17.70 25.50
N LYS A 153 17.41 16.90 25.62
CA LYS A 153 18.59 16.91 24.75
C LYS A 153 18.67 15.73 23.77
N GLU A 154 17.72 14.81 23.82
CA GLU A 154 17.66 13.62 22.97
C GLU A 154 16.59 13.76 21.89
N PRO A 155 16.73 13.06 20.75
CA PRO A 155 15.69 13.03 19.74
C PRO A 155 14.41 12.43 20.33
N ASP A 156 13.29 13.13 20.13
CA ASP A 156 11.99 12.68 20.62
C ASP A 156 11.59 11.35 19.93
N PRO A 157 11.43 10.25 20.70
CA PRO A 157 11.14 8.94 20.13
C PRO A 157 9.73 8.84 19.53
N LEU A 158 8.84 9.79 19.87
CA LEU A 158 7.43 9.80 19.46
C LEU A 158 7.16 10.82 18.34
N ARG A 159 8.20 11.49 17.83
CA ARG A 159 8.09 12.59 16.85
C ARG A 159 7.24 12.28 15.62
N SER A 160 7.19 11.02 15.18
CA SER A 160 6.44 10.60 13.99
C SER A 160 4.93 10.54 14.22
N ALA A 161 4.48 10.28 15.44
CA ALA A 161 3.06 10.17 15.78
C ALA A 161 2.43 11.52 16.17
N ARG A 162 3.23 12.44 16.74
CA ARG A 162 2.75 13.73 17.28
C ARG A 162 1.93 14.60 16.33
N PRO A 163 2.19 14.65 15.01
CA PRO A 163 1.35 15.44 14.11
C PRO A 163 -0.04 14.83 13.85
N PHE A 164 -0.27 13.58 14.25
CA PHE A 164 -1.48 12.84 13.90
C PHE A 164 -2.31 12.43 15.13
N LEU A 165 -1.66 12.26 16.28
CA LEU A 165 -2.27 11.73 17.49
C LEU A 165 -1.78 12.48 18.72
N PRO A 166 -2.65 12.72 19.72
CA PRO A 166 -2.21 13.25 21.00
C PRO A 166 -1.41 12.18 21.75
N VAL A 167 -0.34 12.66 22.39
CA VAL A 167 0.58 11.83 23.17
C VAL A 167 0.51 12.24 24.63
N PHE A 168 0.04 11.34 25.47
CA PHE A 168 -0.04 11.52 26.91
C PHE A 168 1.07 10.76 27.60
N GLY A 169 1.44 11.23 28.78
CA GLY A 169 2.41 10.58 29.65
C GLY A 169 2.04 10.82 31.10
N PRO A 170 2.91 10.45 32.03
CA PRO A 170 2.53 10.41 33.44
C PRO A 170 2.17 11.76 34.07
N GLY A 171 2.58 12.88 33.47
CA GLY A 171 2.20 14.23 33.89
C GLY A 171 1.19 14.94 32.97
N GLY A 172 0.50 14.22 32.07
CA GLY A 172 -0.47 14.78 31.14
C GLY A 172 0.01 14.78 29.69
N ALA A 173 -0.51 15.72 28.89
CA ALA A 173 -0.08 15.91 27.51
C ALA A 173 1.44 16.14 27.46
N THR A 174 2.15 15.27 26.76
CA THR A 174 3.61 15.21 26.82
C THR A 174 4.18 15.84 25.56
N SER A 175 4.76 17.04 25.66
CA SER A 175 5.44 17.72 24.55
C SER A 175 6.69 18.46 25.05
N THR A 176 7.70 18.61 24.19
CA THR A 176 8.86 19.50 24.45
C THR A 176 8.55 20.98 24.19
N LEU A 177 7.36 21.26 23.65
CA LEU A 177 6.89 22.59 23.30
C LEU A 177 5.97 23.21 24.36
N LEU A 178 5.34 22.37 25.19
CA LEU A 178 4.48 22.77 26.30
C LEU A 178 5.28 22.95 27.60
N GLU A 179 4.84 23.86 28.45
CA GLU A 179 5.25 23.88 29.86
C GLU A 179 4.51 22.75 30.57
N GLN A 180 5.23 21.75 31.07
CA GLN A 180 4.60 20.59 31.70
C GLN A 180 4.30 20.90 33.17
N PRO A 181 3.02 20.86 33.60
CA PRO A 181 2.71 20.91 35.01
C PRO A 181 3.10 19.57 35.66
N GLU A 182 3.94 19.60 36.70
CA GLU A 182 4.21 18.43 37.54
C GLU A 182 3.00 18.14 38.44
N THR A 183 1.94 17.58 37.86
CA THR A 183 0.81 17.08 38.64
C THR A 183 0.97 15.57 38.80
N PRO A 184 1.32 15.08 40.01
CA PRO A 184 1.47 13.64 40.23
C PRO A 184 0.13 12.91 40.12
N THR A 185 -1.01 13.62 40.14
CA THR A 185 -2.35 13.06 39.99
C THR A 185 -3.15 13.86 38.96
N TRP A 186 -3.64 13.19 37.91
CA TRP A 186 -4.48 13.78 36.86
C TRP A 186 -5.34 12.71 36.17
N THR A 187 -6.31 13.11 35.35
CA THR A 187 -7.23 12.22 34.63
C THR A 187 -7.22 12.50 33.13
N LEU A 188 -7.28 11.43 32.34
CA LEU A 188 -7.54 11.48 30.91
C LEU A 188 -8.95 10.93 30.66
N ASP A 189 -9.85 11.80 30.18
CA ASP A 189 -11.16 11.40 29.69
C ASP A 189 -11.08 11.29 28.16
N TRP A 190 -11.51 10.15 27.61
CA TRP A 190 -11.59 9.94 26.16
C TRP A 190 -12.74 9.00 25.83
N GLY A 191 -13.78 9.52 25.18
CA GLY A 191 -15.01 8.80 24.90
C GLY A 191 -15.63 8.24 26.19
N GLY A 192 -15.73 6.91 26.27
CA GLY A 192 -16.28 6.23 27.44
C GLY A 192 -15.25 5.77 28.48
N LEU A 193 -13.98 6.17 28.30
CA LEU A 193 -12.88 5.88 29.23
C LEU A 193 -12.61 7.09 30.12
N ARG A 194 -12.40 6.82 31.42
CA ARG A 194 -11.59 7.67 32.29
C ARG A 194 -10.37 6.90 32.76
N LEU A 195 -9.19 7.41 32.47
CA LEU A 195 -7.92 6.89 32.96
C LEU A 195 -7.37 7.80 34.06
N ILE A 196 -7.19 7.27 35.26
CA ILE A 196 -6.74 8.01 36.45
C ILE A 196 -5.25 7.73 36.66
N MET A 197 -4.42 8.73 36.47
CA MET A 197 -3.01 8.68 36.86
C MET A 197 -2.94 9.06 38.34
N LEU A 198 -2.76 8.07 39.23
CA LEU A 198 -2.85 8.25 40.67
C LEU A 198 -1.45 8.38 41.29
N GLY A 199 -1.13 9.59 41.78
CA GLY A 199 0.10 9.84 42.54
C GLY A 199 -0.10 9.78 44.05
N GLU A 200 -1.29 10.15 44.53
CA GLU A 200 -1.63 10.18 45.95
C GLU A 200 -3.00 9.52 46.19
N GLU A 201 -3.03 8.47 47.01
CA GLU A 201 -4.26 7.68 47.25
C GLU A 201 -5.41 8.50 47.87
N SER A 202 -5.09 9.56 48.64
CA SER A 202 -6.09 10.44 49.26
C SER A 202 -6.97 11.19 48.26
N LYS A 203 -6.55 11.29 46.99
CA LYS A 203 -7.28 11.97 45.91
C LYS A 203 -8.16 11.04 45.09
N LEU A 204 -8.17 9.73 45.36
CA LEU A 204 -8.83 8.74 44.50
C LEU A 204 -10.35 8.91 44.43
N GLU A 205 -11.02 9.01 45.58
CA GLU A 205 -12.50 9.00 45.68
C GLU A 205 -13.20 10.02 44.76
N PRO A 206 -12.83 11.31 44.73
CA PRO A 206 -13.47 12.26 43.83
C PRO A 206 -13.20 11.99 42.34
N LEU A 207 -12.09 11.30 41.99
CA LEU A 207 -11.73 11.03 40.60
C LEU A 207 -12.54 9.87 40.00
N LEU A 208 -13.05 8.97 40.86
CA LEU A 208 -13.92 7.86 40.46
C LEU A 208 -15.31 8.32 40.02
N ASP A 209 -15.73 9.55 40.35
CA ASP A 209 -17.01 10.10 39.90
C ASP A 209 -16.91 10.68 38.48
N ALA A 210 -17.21 9.84 37.50
CA ALA A 210 -17.17 10.16 36.07
C ALA A 210 -18.49 9.75 35.38
N PRO A 211 -19.49 10.65 35.28
CA PRO A 211 -20.81 10.28 34.75
C PRO A 211 -20.78 9.77 33.30
N ALA A 212 -19.88 10.30 32.47
CA ALA A 212 -19.77 9.94 31.06
C ALA A 212 -18.96 8.65 30.82
N ALA A 213 -18.12 8.24 31.77
CA ALA A 213 -17.27 7.07 31.60
C ALA A 213 -18.01 5.77 31.97
N HIS A 214 -18.00 4.81 31.06
CA HIS A 214 -18.45 3.45 31.35
C HIS A 214 -17.29 2.55 31.81
N THR A 215 -16.04 2.90 31.48
CA THR A 215 -14.82 2.18 31.86
C THR A 215 -13.89 3.09 32.64
N LEU A 216 -13.51 2.69 33.85
CA LEU A 216 -12.47 3.36 34.65
C LEU A 216 -11.19 2.54 34.64
N GLY A 217 -10.05 3.17 34.36
CA GLY A 217 -8.72 2.59 34.52
C GLY A 217 -7.90 3.38 35.53
N VAL A 218 -7.07 2.73 36.33
CA VAL A 218 -6.19 3.40 37.31
C VAL A 218 -4.74 3.04 37.04
N VAL A 219 -3.84 4.02 37.04
CA VAL A 219 -2.40 3.82 36.88
C VAL A 219 -1.69 4.27 38.15
N VAL A 220 -0.91 3.38 38.74
CA VAL A 220 -0.23 3.59 40.02
C VAL A 220 1.26 3.35 39.83
N ARG A 221 2.11 4.19 40.42
CA ARG A 221 3.58 4.09 40.27
C ARG A 221 4.31 3.44 41.45
N ALA A 222 3.66 3.33 42.60
CA ALA A 222 4.30 2.90 43.85
C ALA A 222 3.87 1.50 44.34
N GLN A 223 3.00 0.81 43.60
CA GLN A 223 2.51 -0.52 43.96
C GLN A 223 3.17 -1.57 43.05
N SER A 224 3.72 -2.65 43.62
CA SER A 224 4.28 -3.75 42.84
C SER A 224 3.20 -4.75 42.43
N LEU A 225 3.40 -5.42 41.30
CA LEU A 225 2.57 -6.54 40.85
C LEU A 225 2.87 -7.82 41.64
N ASP A 226 2.37 -7.89 42.87
CA ASP A 226 2.40 -9.08 43.72
C ASP A 226 1.01 -9.30 44.37
N GLN A 227 0.47 -10.52 44.28
CA GLN A 227 -0.91 -10.80 44.68
C GLN A 227 -1.15 -10.54 46.19
N ALA A 228 -0.20 -10.92 47.05
CA ALA A 228 -0.34 -10.73 48.50
C ALA A 228 -0.25 -9.25 48.89
N THR A 229 0.64 -8.50 48.22
CA THR A 229 0.80 -7.06 48.37
C THR A 229 -0.43 -6.29 47.88
N ILE A 230 -1.04 -6.72 46.77
CA ILE A 230 -2.27 -6.13 46.24
C ILE A 230 -3.45 -6.39 47.19
N ALA A 231 -3.69 -7.64 47.58
CA ALA A 231 -4.83 -8.01 48.40
C ALA A 231 -4.85 -7.31 49.78
N SER A 232 -3.68 -6.91 50.28
CA SER A 232 -3.53 -6.22 51.57
C SER A 232 -3.48 -4.69 51.48
N SER A 233 -3.57 -4.09 50.28
CA SER A 233 -3.43 -2.65 50.12
C SER A 233 -4.73 -1.88 50.34
N SER A 234 -4.64 -0.69 50.95
CA SER A 234 -5.76 0.23 51.14
C SER A 234 -6.40 0.65 49.82
N LEU A 235 -5.57 0.86 48.80
CA LEU A 235 -6.02 1.17 47.45
C LEU A 235 -6.92 0.07 46.88
N HIS A 236 -6.50 -1.20 46.98
CA HIS A 236 -7.30 -2.32 46.48
C HIS A 236 -8.67 -2.38 47.15
N ALA A 237 -8.72 -2.27 48.49
CA ALA A 237 -9.96 -2.26 49.25
C ALA A 237 -10.93 -1.15 48.79
N LYS A 238 -10.42 0.07 48.53
CA LYS A 238 -11.23 1.19 48.02
C LYS A 238 -11.78 0.93 46.61
N LEU A 239 -10.97 0.39 45.71
CA LEU A 239 -11.40 0.10 44.34
C LEU A 239 -12.47 -1.01 44.30
N VAL A 240 -12.30 -2.06 45.10
CA VAL A 240 -13.30 -3.14 45.24
C VAL A 240 -14.60 -2.59 45.83
N ALA A 241 -14.52 -1.77 46.87
CA ALA A 241 -15.69 -1.12 47.47
C ALA A 241 -16.45 -0.24 46.45
N HIS A 242 -15.72 0.53 45.62
CA HIS A 242 -16.33 1.31 44.54
C HIS A 242 -17.04 0.41 43.51
N ASN A 243 -16.39 -0.67 43.05
CA ASN A 243 -16.98 -1.59 42.07
C ASN A 243 -18.26 -2.26 42.59
N GLN A 244 -18.34 -2.53 43.90
CA GLN A 244 -19.54 -3.05 44.54
C GLN A 244 -20.65 -2.01 44.64
N GLN A 245 -20.32 -0.75 44.93
CA GLN A 245 -21.28 0.35 45.04
C GLN A 245 -21.79 0.83 43.67
N VAL A 246 -20.94 0.82 42.65
CA VAL A 246 -21.22 1.38 41.31
C VAL A 246 -20.92 0.35 40.20
N PRO A 247 -21.65 -0.78 40.14
CA PRO A 247 -21.35 -1.87 39.20
C PRO A 247 -21.61 -1.51 37.72
N ALA A 248 -22.27 -0.37 37.45
CA ALA A 248 -22.45 0.13 36.09
C ALA A 248 -21.20 0.81 35.51
N ARG A 249 -20.27 1.26 36.37
CA ARG A 249 -19.04 1.97 36.01
C ARG A 249 -17.86 1.43 36.81
N PRO A 250 -17.52 0.14 36.67
CA PRO A 250 -16.45 -0.45 37.45
C PRO A 250 -15.10 0.10 36.99
N VAL A 251 -14.17 0.18 37.95
CA VAL A 251 -12.74 0.10 37.67
C VAL A 251 -12.47 -1.25 37.02
N ALA A 252 -12.18 -1.21 35.72
CA ALA A 252 -11.98 -2.39 34.89
C ALA A 252 -10.56 -2.94 35.02
N PHE A 253 -9.57 -2.06 35.21
CA PHE A 253 -8.18 -2.46 35.31
C PHE A 253 -7.34 -1.48 36.12
N VAL A 254 -6.25 -2.00 36.68
CA VAL A 254 -5.21 -1.23 37.34
C VAL A 254 -3.86 -1.53 36.69
N LEU A 255 -3.11 -0.51 36.31
CA LEU A 255 -1.75 -0.65 35.80
C LEU A 255 -0.75 -0.35 36.93
N VAL A 256 0.18 -1.26 37.17
CA VAL A 256 1.16 -1.18 38.28
C VAL A 256 2.55 -1.60 37.81
N PRO A 257 3.64 -1.07 38.42
CA PRO A 257 4.99 -1.57 38.19
C PRO A 257 5.10 -3.10 38.32
N GLY A 258 5.64 -3.75 37.29
CA GLY A 258 5.79 -5.20 37.21
C GLY A 258 6.46 -5.66 35.91
N GLN A 259 6.56 -6.97 35.72
CA GLN A 259 7.06 -7.51 34.45
C GLN A 259 6.07 -7.22 33.32
N ALA A 260 6.58 -6.83 32.15
CA ALA A 260 5.72 -6.63 30.98
C ALA A 260 5.02 -7.94 30.61
N GLY A 261 3.72 -7.88 30.34
CA GLY A 261 2.99 -9.06 29.88
C GLY A 261 2.43 -9.96 30.97
N THR A 262 2.61 -9.62 32.25
CA THR A 262 1.99 -10.34 33.36
C THR A 262 0.69 -9.68 33.79
N GLU A 263 -0.23 -10.50 34.31
CA GLU A 263 -1.48 -10.06 34.90
C GLU A 263 -1.72 -10.81 36.21
N VAL A 264 -2.44 -10.17 37.14
CA VAL A 264 -2.93 -10.78 38.36
C VAL A 264 -4.38 -10.34 38.56
N GLU A 265 -5.26 -11.28 38.89
CA GLU A 265 -6.64 -10.98 39.26
C GLU A 265 -6.80 -11.14 40.78
N VAL A 266 -7.33 -10.11 41.44
CA VAL A 266 -7.62 -10.12 42.89
C VAL A 266 -9.03 -9.57 43.08
N ASP A 267 -9.90 -10.33 43.74
CA ASP A 267 -11.30 -9.95 44.02
C ASP A 267 -12.08 -9.44 42.79
N GLY A 268 -11.83 -10.04 41.62
CA GLY A 268 -12.47 -9.70 40.34
C GLY A 268 -11.92 -8.44 39.67
N LEU A 269 -10.88 -7.80 40.22
CA LEU A 269 -10.18 -6.66 39.64
C LEU A 269 -8.86 -7.12 39.01
N ARG A 270 -8.62 -6.74 37.75
CA ARG A 270 -7.39 -7.10 37.02
C ARG A 270 -6.29 -6.06 37.17
N TYR A 271 -5.11 -6.54 37.53
CA TYR A 271 -3.87 -5.77 37.61
C TYR A 271 -2.93 -6.19 36.48
N LEU A 272 -2.43 -5.23 35.72
CA LEU A 272 -1.49 -5.48 34.61
C LEU A 272 -0.11 -4.90 34.95
N GLY A 273 0.93 -5.68 34.68
CA GLY A 273 2.32 -5.29 34.90
C GLY A 273 2.85 -4.30 33.86
N LEU A 274 3.40 -3.19 34.32
CA LEU A 274 4.12 -2.21 33.53
C LEU A 274 5.63 -2.29 33.84
N PRO A 275 6.51 -2.43 32.83
CA PRO A 275 7.94 -2.34 33.06
C PRO A 275 8.32 -0.88 33.34
N VAL A 276 8.57 -0.57 34.62
CA VAL A 276 8.92 0.79 35.08
C VAL A 276 10.43 0.95 35.32
N ASP A 277 11.19 -0.14 35.40
CA ASP A 277 12.65 -0.12 35.63
C ASP A 277 13.44 0.19 34.34
N GLU A 278 14.69 0.67 34.50
CA GLU A 278 15.51 1.33 33.47
C GLU A 278 15.37 0.75 32.05
N PRO A 279 15.22 1.61 31.02
CA PRO A 279 15.03 1.19 29.64
C PRO A 279 16.30 0.51 29.13
N THR A 280 16.32 -0.82 29.17
CA THR A 280 17.27 -1.62 28.39
C THR A 280 16.63 -1.90 27.02
N GLN A 281 17.44 -2.13 25.98
CA GLN A 281 16.90 -2.50 24.65
C GLN A 281 16.01 -3.76 24.69
N ALA A 282 16.13 -4.58 25.74
CA ALA A 282 15.33 -5.79 25.98
C ALA A 282 13.94 -5.51 26.59
N SER A 283 13.66 -4.29 27.07
CA SER A 283 12.40 -3.94 27.74
C SER A 283 11.47 -3.04 26.93
N GLN A 284 11.61 -2.95 25.59
CA GLN A 284 10.67 -2.18 24.75
C GLN A 284 9.37 -2.96 24.46
N GLY A 285 8.24 -2.27 24.35
CA GLY A 285 6.99 -2.92 23.96
C GLY A 285 5.79 -1.98 23.88
N ALA A 286 4.66 -2.56 23.47
CA ALA A 286 3.39 -1.87 23.31
C ALA A 286 2.22 -2.77 23.72
N LEU A 287 1.20 -2.16 24.31
CA LEU A 287 -0.07 -2.77 24.68
C LEU A 287 -1.19 -1.98 24.01
N ARG A 288 -2.09 -2.65 23.29
CA ARG A 288 -3.30 -2.02 22.75
C ARG A 288 -4.47 -2.26 23.69
N PHE A 289 -5.24 -1.22 23.98
CA PHE A 289 -6.50 -1.34 24.70
C PHE A 289 -7.64 -1.04 23.77
N ASP A 290 -8.61 -1.95 23.71
CA ASP A 290 -9.87 -1.76 22.99
C ASP A 290 -10.94 -1.46 24.02
N VAL A 291 -11.53 -0.26 23.94
CA VAL A 291 -12.51 0.25 24.89
C VAL A 291 -13.84 0.43 24.15
N GLY A 292 -14.84 -0.38 24.49
CA GLY A 292 -16.21 -0.23 24.01
C GLY A 292 -17.22 -0.13 25.15
N PRO A 293 -18.49 0.22 24.87
CA PRO A 293 -19.53 0.45 25.88
C PRO A 293 -19.87 -0.76 26.75
N GLU A 294 -19.65 -1.97 26.23
CA GLU A 294 -19.96 -3.22 26.93
C GLU A 294 -18.72 -4.02 27.36
N ALA A 295 -17.58 -3.81 26.70
CA ALA A 295 -16.38 -4.61 26.95
C ALA A 295 -15.11 -3.75 26.87
N THR A 296 -14.09 -4.19 27.59
CA THR A 296 -12.75 -3.60 27.50
C THR A 296 -11.72 -4.72 27.48
N VAL A 297 -10.81 -4.71 26.50
CA VAL A 297 -9.82 -5.77 26.28
C VAL A 297 -8.43 -5.16 26.13
N ALA A 298 -7.42 -5.78 26.73
CA ALA A 298 -6.02 -5.47 26.48
C ALA A 298 -5.38 -6.54 25.60
N HIS A 299 -4.64 -6.10 24.59
CA HIS A 299 -3.90 -6.93 23.65
C HIS A 299 -2.39 -6.73 23.83
N PHE A 300 -1.73 -7.77 24.34
CA PHE A 300 -0.27 -7.86 24.45
C PHE A 300 0.30 -8.18 23.07
N LEU A 301 0.65 -7.15 22.32
CA LEU A 301 1.02 -7.24 20.90
C LEU A 301 2.20 -8.18 20.66
N GLU A 302 3.23 -8.10 21.49
CA GLU A 302 4.44 -8.95 21.38
C GLU A 302 4.15 -10.43 21.74
N GLN A 303 3.15 -10.70 22.58
CA GLN A 303 2.78 -12.06 23.02
C GLN A 303 1.60 -12.65 22.22
N LYS A 304 0.94 -11.83 21.39
CA LYS A 304 -0.32 -12.17 20.70
C LYS A 304 -1.38 -12.74 21.67
N ARG A 305 -1.46 -12.14 22.85
CA ARG A 305 -2.35 -12.55 23.94
C ARG A 305 -3.34 -11.44 24.23
N GLU A 306 -4.59 -11.81 24.47
CA GLU A 306 -5.65 -10.88 24.88
C GLU A 306 -6.11 -11.18 26.30
N VAL A 307 -6.51 -10.12 27.00
CA VAL A 307 -7.03 -10.15 28.37
C VAL A 307 -8.29 -9.31 28.44
N ALA A 308 -9.41 -9.92 28.83
CA ALA A 308 -10.65 -9.20 29.03
C ALA A 308 -10.59 -8.42 30.37
N LEU A 309 -10.51 -7.10 30.31
CA LEU A 309 -10.46 -6.21 31.47
C LEU A 309 -11.85 -5.89 32.01
N ARG A 310 -12.82 -5.72 31.12
CA ARG A 310 -14.23 -5.63 31.46
C ARG A 310 -15.00 -6.56 30.55
N GLU A 311 -15.59 -7.59 31.16
CA GLU A 311 -16.44 -8.50 30.42
C GLU A 311 -17.85 -7.92 30.24
N PRO A 312 -18.49 -8.13 29.09
CA PRO A 312 -19.89 -7.77 28.92
C PRO A 312 -20.72 -8.52 29.96
N LYS A 313 -21.69 -7.82 30.58
CA LYS A 313 -22.51 -8.38 31.67
C LYS A 313 -23.05 -9.75 31.27
N ILE A 314 -22.61 -10.76 32.00
CA ILE A 314 -22.84 -12.17 31.71
C ILE A 314 -24.32 -12.50 31.96
N GLY A 315 -25.09 -12.38 30.90
CA GLY A 315 -26.40 -13.00 30.72
C GLY A 315 -26.43 -13.62 29.33
N LYS A 316 -25.63 -14.67 29.12
CA LYS A 316 -25.35 -15.37 27.84
C LYS A 316 -24.45 -14.62 26.85
N ARG A 317 -23.15 -14.95 26.78
CA ARG A 317 -22.45 -14.97 25.47
C ARG A 317 -22.97 -16.17 24.69
N ARG A 318 -24.14 -16.05 24.05
CA ARG A 318 -24.55 -16.98 22.99
C ARG A 318 -24.02 -16.40 21.69
N THR A 319 -22.80 -16.77 21.32
CA THR A 319 -22.30 -16.53 19.96
C THR A 319 -22.58 -17.77 19.13
N CYS A 320 -22.93 -17.64 17.84
CA CYS A 320 -23.08 -18.84 17.02
C CYS A 320 -21.73 -19.37 16.49
N THR A 321 -20.90 -19.83 17.40
CA THR A 321 -19.59 -20.43 17.07
C THR A 321 -19.77 -21.70 16.23
N GLU A 322 -20.78 -22.51 16.54
CA GLU A 322 -21.11 -23.71 15.76
C GLU A 322 -21.53 -23.38 14.32
N CYS A 323 -22.35 -22.33 14.12
CA CYS A 323 -22.73 -21.88 12.79
C CYS A 323 -21.50 -21.57 11.93
N ARG A 324 -20.53 -20.83 12.49
CA ARG A 324 -19.28 -20.49 11.79
C ARG A 324 -18.44 -21.73 11.47
N GLN A 325 -18.28 -22.64 12.44
CA GLN A 325 -17.55 -23.89 12.24
C GLN A 325 -18.17 -24.77 11.14
N LEU A 326 -19.50 -24.80 11.02
CA LEU A 326 -20.18 -25.50 9.93
C LEU A 326 -19.84 -24.87 8.57
N ALA A 327 -19.84 -23.54 8.48
CA ALA A 327 -19.44 -22.84 7.26
C ALA A 327 -17.98 -23.10 6.89
N ASP A 328 -17.07 -23.07 7.86
CA ASP A 328 -15.63 -23.32 7.65
C ASP A 328 -15.35 -24.73 7.10
N ARG A 329 -16.20 -25.70 7.45
CA ARG A 329 -16.14 -27.08 6.93
C ARG A 329 -16.84 -27.25 5.58
N GLY A 330 -17.44 -26.20 5.04
CA GLY A 330 -18.21 -26.24 3.80
C GLY A 330 -19.65 -26.76 3.94
N ALA A 331 -20.13 -26.99 5.16
CA ALA A 331 -21.50 -27.40 5.45
C ALA A 331 -22.44 -26.19 5.45
N TYR A 332 -22.53 -25.49 4.31
CA TYR A 332 -23.18 -24.19 4.21
C TYR A 332 -24.69 -24.22 4.50
N GLU A 333 -25.42 -25.24 4.02
CA GLU A 333 -26.86 -25.40 4.30
C GLU A 333 -27.13 -25.62 5.80
N GLU A 334 -26.29 -26.42 6.47
CA GLU A 334 -26.39 -26.67 7.91
C GLU A 334 -26.04 -25.41 8.70
N SER A 335 -25.02 -24.67 8.26
CA SER A 335 -24.64 -23.38 8.85
C SER A 335 -25.78 -22.37 8.77
N VAL A 336 -26.45 -22.24 7.62
CA VAL A 336 -27.60 -21.35 7.45
C VAL A 336 -28.73 -21.74 8.42
N LYS A 337 -29.06 -23.03 8.53
CA LYS A 337 -30.07 -23.50 9.49
C LYS A 337 -29.68 -23.21 10.94
N ALA A 338 -28.41 -23.41 11.28
CA ALA A 338 -27.90 -23.11 12.62
C ALA A 338 -28.02 -21.61 12.93
N TYR A 339 -27.73 -20.73 11.97
CA TYR A 339 -27.88 -19.28 12.16
C TYR A 339 -29.35 -18.88 12.29
N GLN A 340 -30.25 -19.50 11.52
CA GLN A 340 -31.69 -19.27 11.65
C GLN A 340 -32.21 -19.67 13.04
N GLN A 341 -31.78 -20.83 13.54
CA GLN A 341 -32.11 -21.29 14.89
C GLN A 341 -31.53 -20.34 15.94
N PHE A 342 -30.28 -19.90 15.74
CA PHE A 342 -29.64 -18.93 16.61
C PHE A 342 -30.44 -17.62 16.70
N ILE A 343 -30.91 -17.08 15.57
CA ILE A 343 -31.73 -15.86 15.57
C ILE A 343 -33.06 -16.10 16.30
N ALA A 344 -33.73 -17.23 16.06
CA ALA A 344 -34.99 -17.57 16.69
C ALA A 344 -34.87 -17.70 18.23
N ASP A 345 -33.77 -18.28 18.72
CA ASP A 345 -33.57 -18.57 20.14
C ASP A 345 -33.01 -17.38 20.94
N ASN A 346 -32.63 -16.27 20.26
CA ASN A 346 -31.82 -15.20 20.84
C ASN A 346 -32.27 -13.78 20.45
N ALA A 347 -33.58 -13.51 20.37
CA ALA A 347 -34.10 -12.18 20.05
C ALA A 347 -33.44 -11.05 20.87
N GLY A 348 -33.03 -9.95 20.21
CA GLY A 348 -32.35 -8.79 20.81
C GLY A 348 -30.86 -8.97 21.11
N HIS A 349 -30.26 -10.14 20.82
CA HIS A 349 -28.82 -10.37 20.95
C HIS A 349 -28.00 -9.50 19.97
N TYR A 350 -26.84 -9.03 20.44
CA TYR A 350 -25.97 -8.07 19.74
C TYR A 350 -25.36 -8.56 18.42
N GLN A 351 -25.42 -9.86 18.13
CA GLN A 351 -24.94 -10.48 16.89
C GLN A 351 -26.06 -10.92 15.95
N ILE A 352 -27.31 -10.53 16.20
CA ILE A 352 -28.38 -10.95 15.30
C ILE A 352 -28.21 -10.30 13.92
N ASP A 353 -27.79 -9.04 13.87
CA ASP A 353 -27.47 -8.35 12.64
C ASP A 353 -26.28 -9.01 11.91
N ASP A 354 -25.21 -9.38 12.63
CA ASP A 354 -24.11 -10.21 12.10
C ASP A 354 -24.64 -11.54 11.51
N ALA A 355 -25.56 -12.22 12.21
CA ALA A 355 -26.12 -13.49 11.78
C ALA A 355 -27.01 -13.34 10.53
N HIS A 356 -27.78 -12.26 10.41
CA HIS A 356 -28.54 -11.97 9.19
C HIS A 356 -27.61 -11.77 8.01
N TYR A 357 -26.54 -10.98 8.19
CA TYR A 357 -25.54 -10.77 7.16
C TYR A 357 -24.83 -12.08 6.77
N ALA A 358 -24.43 -12.89 7.76
CA ALA A 358 -23.76 -14.16 7.53
C ALA A 358 -24.64 -15.16 6.77
N ILE A 359 -25.94 -15.27 7.09
CA ILE A 359 -26.88 -16.09 6.31
C ILE A 359 -26.96 -15.58 4.86
N ALA A 360 -27.14 -14.27 4.69
CA ALA A 360 -27.25 -13.66 3.37
C ALA A 360 -25.99 -13.92 2.53
N GLU A 361 -24.81 -13.72 3.11
CA GLU A 361 -23.52 -13.96 2.47
C GLU A 361 -23.32 -15.43 2.10
N LEU A 362 -23.67 -16.38 2.98
CA LEU A 362 -23.59 -17.81 2.65
C LEU A 362 -24.50 -18.18 1.47
N LEU A 363 -25.72 -17.66 1.46
CA LEU A 363 -26.67 -17.87 0.36
C LEU A 363 -26.19 -17.24 -0.94
N ASP A 364 -25.58 -16.07 -0.87
CA ASP A 364 -25.07 -15.31 -2.00
C ASP A 364 -23.80 -15.92 -2.62
N GLU A 365 -22.78 -16.10 -1.78
CA GLU A 365 -21.41 -16.37 -2.20
C GLU A 365 -21.08 -17.87 -2.31
N ARG A 366 -21.78 -18.71 -1.54
CA ARG A 366 -21.48 -20.15 -1.45
C ARG A 366 -22.55 -21.02 -2.09
N LEU A 367 -23.82 -20.72 -1.83
CA LEU A 367 -24.96 -21.50 -2.32
C LEU A 367 -25.54 -20.96 -3.62
N PHE A 368 -25.27 -19.70 -3.98
CA PHE A 368 -25.78 -19.01 -5.16
C PHE A 368 -27.33 -18.97 -5.22
N ARG A 369 -27.98 -18.84 -4.05
CA ARG A 369 -29.43 -18.75 -3.84
C ARG A 369 -29.84 -17.28 -3.61
N PHE A 370 -29.73 -16.48 -4.67
CA PHE A 370 -29.78 -15.02 -4.55
C PHE A 370 -31.13 -14.45 -4.13
N GLY A 371 -32.25 -15.06 -4.49
CA GLY A 371 -33.57 -14.61 -4.02
C GLY A 371 -33.70 -14.68 -2.49
N GLU A 372 -33.16 -15.74 -1.88
CA GLU A 372 -33.11 -15.87 -0.43
C GLU A 372 -32.07 -14.96 0.19
N ALA A 373 -30.88 -14.83 -0.42
CA ALA A 373 -29.87 -13.89 0.03
C ALA A 373 -30.41 -12.45 0.08
N LEU A 374 -31.10 -12.02 -0.98
CA LEU A 374 -31.76 -10.71 -1.07
C LEU A 374 -32.74 -10.51 0.10
N THR A 375 -33.56 -11.53 0.38
CA THR A 375 -34.51 -11.50 1.50
C THR A 375 -33.80 -11.30 2.85
N TRP A 376 -32.67 -11.98 3.07
CA TRP A 376 -31.90 -11.85 4.31
C TRP A 376 -31.17 -10.50 4.44
N TYR A 377 -30.60 -9.98 3.35
CA TYR A 377 -30.05 -8.63 3.34
C TYR A 377 -31.12 -7.56 3.61
N GLN A 378 -32.33 -7.72 3.05
CA GLN A 378 -33.45 -6.81 3.31
C GLN A 378 -33.87 -6.87 4.78
N LYS A 379 -34.02 -8.07 5.36
CA LYS A 379 -34.31 -8.23 6.80
C LYS A 379 -33.28 -7.50 7.67
N LEU A 380 -31.99 -7.61 7.35
CA LEU A 380 -30.94 -6.86 8.04
C LEU A 380 -31.17 -5.33 7.95
N SER A 381 -31.36 -4.82 6.74
CA SER A 381 -31.57 -3.37 6.51
C SER A 381 -32.84 -2.83 7.17
N ASP A 382 -33.91 -3.62 7.22
CA ASP A 382 -35.21 -3.19 7.70
C ASP A 382 -35.33 -3.32 9.23
N GLN A 383 -34.79 -4.40 9.81
CA GLN A 383 -34.91 -4.68 11.24
C GLN A 383 -33.76 -4.10 12.06
N TYR A 384 -32.58 -3.88 11.46
CA TYR A 384 -31.38 -3.38 12.13
C TYR A 384 -30.76 -2.20 11.37
N PRO A 385 -31.49 -1.09 11.15
CA PRO A 385 -31.03 0.02 10.30
C PRO A 385 -29.77 0.73 10.82
N SER A 386 -29.44 0.60 12.10
CA SER A 386 -28.22 1.15 12.73
C SER A 386 -27.01 0.21 12.66
N SER A 387 -27.15 -1.01 12.14
CA SER A 387 -26.03 -1.94 12.03
C SER A 387 -24.97 -1.42 11.05
N THR A 388 -23.70 -1.60 11.40
CA THR A 388 -22.55 -1.21 10.56
C THR A 388 -22.49 -1.99 9.25
N LEU A 389 -23.21 -3.11 9.14
CA LEU A 389 -23.29 -3.97 7.95
C LEU A 389 -24.36 -3.53 6.93
N VAL A 390 -25.28 -2.63 7.31
CA VAL A 390 -26.36 -2.15 6.44
C VAL A 390 -25.84 -1.48 5.15
N PRO A 391 -24.80 -0.62 5.17
CA PRO A 391 -24.27 -0.04 3.93
C PRO A 391 -23.82 -1.11 2.92
N LEU A 392 -23.16 -2.17 3.40
CA LEU A 392 -22.70 -3.28 2.57
C LEU A 392 -23.86 -4.12 2.05
N ALA A 393 -24.83 -4.43 2.93
CA ALA A 393 -26.06 -5.12 2.54
C ALA A 393 -26.85 -4.33 1.48
N ARG A 394 -26.97 -3.00 1.61
CA ARG A 394 -27.64 -2.14 0.62
C ARG A 394 -26.95 -2.16 -0.74
N GLN A 395 -25.62 -2.13 -0.75
CA GLN A 395 -24.86 -2.28 -2.00
C GLN A 395 -25.20 -3.63 -2.65
N ARG A 396 -25.23 -4.71 -1.87
CA ARG A 396 -25.51 -6.04 -2.40
C ARG A 396 -26.96 -6.20 -2.86
N ILE A 397 -27.92 -5.69 -2.09
CA ILE A 397 -29.35 -5.62 -2.46
C ILE A 397 -29.51 -4.95 -3.83
N LYS A 398 -28.91 -3.77 -4.03
CA LYS A 398 -29.00 -3.05 -5.29
C LYS A 398 -28.45 -3.88 -6.46
N PHE A 399 -27.32 -4.55 -6.25
CA PHE A 399 -26.74 -5.44 -7.25
C PHE A 399 -27.68 -6.62 -7.57
N LEU A 400 -28.18 -7.34 -6.56
CA LEU A 400 -29.07 -8.48 -6.77
C LEU A 400 -30.39 -8.06 -7.43
N GLN A 401 -30.96 -6.92 -7.05
CA GLN A 401 -32.18 -6.40 -7.67
C GLN A 401 -31.97 -6.07 -9.16
N ALA A 402 -30.83 -5.47 -9.51
CA ALA A 402 -30.48 -5.17 -10.91
C ALA A 402 -30.26 -6.41 -11.79
N HIS A 403 -30.01 -7.57 -11.19
CA HIS A 403 -29.73 -8.84 -11.87
C HIS A 403 -30.68 -9.97 -11.42
N SER A 404 -31.94 -9.59 -11.16
CA SER A 404 -33.03 -10.50 -10.73
C SER A 404 -33.84 -11.06 -11.90
N ASP A 405 -33.49 -10.69 -13.11
CA ASP A 405 -34.08 -11.22 -14.33
C ASP A 405 -33.88 -12.74 -14.44
N HIS A 406 -34.84 -13.40 -15.08
CA HIS A 406 -34.86 -14.85 -15.25
C HIS A 406 -34.67 -15.63 -13.92
N ASP A 407 -35.20 -15.12 -12.81
CA ASP A 407 -35.10 -15.73 -11.47
C ASP A 407 -33.64 -16.05 -11.08
N TYR A 408 -32.73 -15.11 -11.37
CA TYR A 408 -31.30 -15.21 -11.09
C TYR A 408 -30.55 -16.35 -11.79
N GLN A 409 -31.18 -17.09 -12.71
CA GLN A 409 -30.56 -18.23 -13.39
C GLN A 409 -29.22 -17.87 -14.10
N PRO A 410 -29.14 -16.77 -14.88
CA PRO A 410 -27.88 -16.37 -15.52
C PRO A 410 -26.81 -16.02 -14.49
N LEU A 411 -27.19 -15.27 -13.45
CA LEU A 411 -26.29 -14.85 -12.37
C LEU A 411 -25.73 -16.06 -11.60
N ALA A 412 -26.57 -17.03 -11.26
CA ALA A 412 -26.14 -18.22 -10.49
C ALA A 412 -25.18 -19.10 -11.27
N ARG A 413 -25.45 -19.30 -12.55
CA ARG A 413 -24.56 -20.08 -13.42
C ARG A 413 -23.23 -19.34 -13.62
N PHE A 414 -23.26 -18.04 -13.88
CA PHE A 414 -22.05 -17.26 -14.11
C PHE A 414 -21.18 -17.13 -12.86
N GLU A 415 -21.76 -16.80 -11.70
CA GLU A 415 -20.99 -16.63 -10.47
C GLU A 415 -20.37 -17.94 -9.97
N ARG A 416 -21.08 -19.07 -10.14
CA ARG A 416 -20.50 -20.39 -9.87
C ARG A 416 -19.29 -20.66 -10.74
N ILE A 417 -19.38 -20.38 -12.05
CA ILE A 417 -18.27 -20.53 -12.97
C ILE A 417 -17.09 -19.64 -12.55
N ARG A 418 -17.34 -18.36 -12.30
CA ARG A 418 -16.30 -17.37 -11.99
C ARG A 418 -15.60 -17.61 -10.65
N LYS A 419 -16.33 -18.05 -9.63
CA LYS A 419 -15.79 -18.22 -8.27
C LYS A 419 -15.27 -19.63 -7.99
N VAL A 420 -15.88 -20.67 -8.56
CA VAL A 420 -15.55 -22.06 -8.27
C VAL A 420 -14.78 -22.70 -9.41
N ASP A 421 -15.34 -22.70 -10.61
CA ASP A 421 -14.78 -23.47 -11.72
C ASP A 421 -13.51 -22.82 -12.27
N TYR A 422 -13.48 -21.50 -12.36
CA TYR A 422 -12.31 -20.75 -12.79
C TYR A 422 -11.09 -21.01 -11.91
N ALA A 423 -11.25 -20.96 -10.59
CA ALA A 423 -10.16 -21.23 -9.66
C ALA A 423 -9.58 -22.65 -9.82
N ARG A 424 -10.42 -23.64 -10.14
CA ARG A 424 -10.03 -25.05 -10.30
C ARG A 424 -9.40 -25.34 -11.67
N GLN A 425 -9.90 -24.71 -12.73
CA GLN A 425 -9.63 -25.13 -14.11
C GLN A 425 -8.74 -24.16 -14.90
N LYS A 426 -8.39 -22.99 -14.36
CA LYS A 426 -7.58 -21.98 -15.09
C LYS A 426 -6.22 -22.47 -15.64
N ASN A 427 -5.66 -23.54 -15.07
CA ASN A 427 -4.37 -24.11 -15.50
C ASN A 427 -4.52 -25.30 -16.46
N ASP A 428 -5.75 -25.76 -16.70
CA ASP A 428 -6.08 -26.82 -17.65
C ASP A 428 -6.74 -26.21 -18.89
N VAL A 429 -6.07 -26.30 -20.04
CA VAL A 429 -6.55 -25.71 -21.29
C VAL A 429 -7.91 -26.28 -21.70
N ALA A 430 -8.14 -27.57 -21.50
CA ALA A 430 -9.41 -28.21 -21.87
C ALA A 430 -10.54 -27.78 -20.93
N GLY A 431 -10.27 -27.74 -19.61
CA GLY A 431 -11.19 -27.22 -18.60
C GLY A 431 -11.53 -25.74 -18.83
N GLN A 432 -10.53 -24.91 -19.15
CA GLN A 432 -10.72 -23.50 -19.47
C GLN A 432 -11.64 -23.32 -20.68
N GLU A 433 -11.37 -24.00 -21.81
CA GLU A 433 -12.21 -23.87 -23.00
C GLU A 433 -13.65 -24.33 -22.74
N LYS A 434 -13.84 -25.44 -22.00
CA LYS A 434 -15.17 -25.93 -21.59
C LYS A 434 -15.93 -24.88 -20.79
N MET A 435 -15.28 -24.26 -19.80
CA MET A 435 -15.87 -23.23 -18.95
C MET A 435 -16.26 -21.97 -19.74
N LEU A 436 -15.39 -21.49 -20.63
CA LEU A 436 -15.68 -20.33 -21.47
C LEU A 436 -16.87 -20.60 -22.40
N ASN A 437 -16.97 -21.82 -22.93
CA ASN A 437 -18.12 -22.26 -23.71
C ASN A 437 -19.41 -22.34 -22.87
N GLN A 438 -19.34 -22.70 -21.59
CA GLN A 438 -20.50 -22.65 -20.70
C GLN A 438 -21.01 -21.22 -20.51
N VAL A 439 -20.12 -20.23 -20.32
CA VAL A 439 -20.50 -18.81 -20.21
C VAL A 439 -21.10 -18.31 -21.53
N ARG A 440 -20.50 -18.66 -22.68
CA ARG A 440 -21.09 -18.33 -24.00
C ARG A 440 -22.48 -18.94 -24.17
N GLY A 441 -22.69 -20.16 -23.66
CA GLY A 441 -23.99 -20.82 -23.60
C GLY A 441 -25.01 -20.02 -22.80
N ILE A 442 -24.64 -19.48 -21.63
CA ILE A 442 -25.53 -18.61 -20.84
C ILE A 442 -25.94 -17.38 -21.64
N ILE A 443 -24.98 -16.69 -22.28
CA ILE A 443 -25.27 -15.50 -23.10
C ILE A 443 -26.20 -15.85 -24.27
N THR A 444 -26.02 -17.02 -24.89
CA THR A 444 -26.86 -17.47 -26.01
C THR A 444 -28.27 -17.81 -25.57
N GLU A 445 -28.42 -18.42 -24.39
CA GLU A 445 -29.71 -18.81 -23.81
C GLU A 445 -30.47 -17.59 -23.24
N PHE A 446 -29.75 -16.61 -22.70
CA PHE A 446 -30.30 -15.40 -22.08
C PHE A 446 -29.68 -14.11 -22.68
N PRO A 447 -29.91 -13.82 -23.98
CA PRO A 447 -29.23 -12.73 -24.69
C PRO A 447 -29.59 -11.32 -24.19
N SER A 448 -30.77 -11.17 -23.58
CA SER A 448 -31.25 -9.89 -23.04
C SER A 448 -31.09 -9.79 -21.52
N CYS A 449 -30.40 -10.75 -20.87
CA CYS A 449 -30.21 -10.66 -19.42
C CYS A 449 -29.35 -9.46 -19.04
N SER A 450 -29.61 -8.86 -17.88
CA SER A 450 -28.90 -7.64 -17.48
C SER A 450 -27.40 -7.87 -17.29
N LEU A 451 -26.99 -9.12 -17.02
CA LEU A 451 -25.61 -9.54 -16.85
C LEU A 451 -24.88 -9.85 -18.18
N ALA A 452 -25.59 -9.93 -19.32
CA ALA A 452 -25.01 -10.24 -20.62
C ALA A 452 -23.75 -9.40 -20.96
N PRO A 453 -23.76 -8.05 -20.87
CA PRO A 453 -22.57 -7.25 -21.14
C PRO A 453 -21.40 -7.52 -20.18
N GLU A 454 -21.67 -7.89 -18.93
CA GLU A 454 -20.60 -8.27 -17.98
C GLU A 454 -19.98 -9.62 -18.37
N MET A 455 -20.81 -10.61 -18.73
CA MET A 455 -20.32 -11.92 -19.17
C MET A 455 -19.53 -11.83 -20.47
N VAL A 456 -19.96 -11.02 -21.45
CA VAL A 456 -19.23 -10.80 -22.71
C VAL A 456 -17.87 -10.14 -22.42
N TYR A 457 -17.85 -9.10 -21.58
CA TYR A 457 -16.60 -8.45 -21.17
C TYR A 457 -15.66 -9.40 -20.45
N TRP A 458 -16.18 -10.20 -19.51
CA TRP A 458 -15.41 -11.19 -18.78
C TRP A 458 -14.82 -12.25 -19.72
N LEU A 459 -15.59 -12.76 -20.67
CA LEU A 459 -15.12 -13.70 -21.71
C LEU A 459 -13.98 -13.11 -22.53
N ALA A 460 -14.13 -11.87 -22.99
CA ALA A 460 -13.08 -11.18 -23.76
C ALA A 460 -11.78 -11.09 -22.95
N ASN A 461 -11.87 -10.75 -21.65
CA ASN A 461 -10.71 -10.72 -20.75
C ASN A 461 -10.02 -12.08 -20.65
N GLN A 462 -10.77 -13.19 -20.58
CA GLN A 462 -10.19 -14.53 -20.50
C GLN A 462 -9.47 -14.93 -21.80
N TYR A 463 -9.99 -14.50 -22.95
CA TYR A 463 -9.38 -14.81 -24.23
C TYR A 463 -8.07 -14.05 -24.49
N ARG A 464 -7.78 -12.93 -23.80
CA ARG A 464 -6.63 -12.06 -24.11
C ARG A 464 -5.30 -12.80 -24.25
N SER A 465 -5.02 -13.73 -23.35
CA SER A 465 -3.78 -14.51 -23.34
C SER A 465 -3.85 -15.81 -24.15
N MET A 466 -5.07 -16.31 -24.42
CA MET A 466 -5.30 -17.57 -25.14
C MET A 466 -5.38 -17.37 -26.65
N ASP A 467 -6.17 -16.39 -27.06
CA ASP A 467 -6.58 -16.13 -28.44
C ASP A 467 -6.93 -14.63 -28.57
N PRO A 468 -5.92 -13.78 -28.90
CA PRO A 468 -6.10 -12.33 -28.93
C PRO A 468 -7.11 -11.89 -29.99
N ASP A 469 -7.25 -12.63 -31.09
CA ASP A 469 -8.25 -12.32 -32.12
C ASP A 469 -9.66 -12.58 -31.63
N ARG A 470 -9.88 -13.69 -30.92
CA ARG A 470 -11.17 -14.00 -30.29
C ARG A 470 -11.52 -13.02 -29.17
N ALA A 471 -10.53 -12.57 -28.39
CA ALA A 471 -10.72 -11.52 -27.39
C ALA A 471 -11.20 -10.22 -28.03
N VAL A 472 -10.51 -9.75 -29.08
CA VAL A 472 -10.88 -8.53 -29.82
C VAL A 472 -12.26 -8.66 -30.46
N ALA A 473 -12.58 -9.80 -31.06
CA ALA A 473 -13.90 -10.07 -31.61
C ALA A 473 -14.99 -9.96 -30.52
N THR A 474 -14.73 -10.50 -29.33
CA THR A 474 -15.67 -10.47 -28.20
C THR A 474 -15.82 -9.06 -27.59
N TYR A 475 -14.76 -8.25 -27.51
CA TYR A 475 -14.91 -6.84 -27.14
C TYR A 475 -15.69 -6.03 -28.18
N ARG A 476 -15.50 -6.32 -29.48
CA ARG A 476 -16.27 -5.67 -30.54
C ARG A 476 -17.75 -6.06 -30.48
N GLU A 477 -18.05 -7.31 -30.17
CA GLU A 477 -19.41 -7.79 -29.87
C GLU A 477 -20.04 -6.99 -28.72
N LEU A 478 -19.32 -6.80 -27.60
CA LEU A 478 -19.78 -5.96 -26.49
C LEU A 478 -20.10 -4.53 -26.95
N ILE A 479 -19.22 -3.90 -27.72
CA ILE A 479 -19.39 -2.53 -28.19
C ILE A 479 -20.59 -2.40 -29.16
N GLN A 480 -20.83 -3.43 -29.99
CA GLN A 480 -21.90 -3.42 -30.98
C GLN A 480 -23.26 -3.76 -30.37
N ASN A 481 -23.32 -4.76 -29.50
CA ASN A 481 -24.57 -5.33 -29.00
C ASN A 481 -25.01 -4.71 -27.67
N HIS A 482 -24.10 -4.10 -26.91
CA HIS A 482 -24.39 -3.47 -25.61
C HIS A 482 -23.72 -2.08 -25.48
N PRO A 483 -23.97 -1.14 -26.41
CA PRO A 483 -23.27 0.14 -26.48
C PRO A 483 -23.43 1.04 -25.22
N GLU A 484 -24.48 0.83 -24.43
CA GLU A 484 -24.80 1.53 -23.18
C GLU A 484 -24.11 0.95 -21.94
N SER A 485 -23.47 -0.22 -22.05
CA SER A 485 -22.80 -0.85 -20.92
C SER A 485 -21.61 -0.03 -20.42
N LEU A 486 -21.42 0.02 -19.10
CA LEU A 486 -20.26 0.65 -18.46
C LEU A 486 -18.93 0.02 -18.93
N ASN A 487 -18.94 -1.25 -19.34
CA ASN A 487 -17.77 -1.98 -19.81
C ASN A 487 -17.33 -1.58 -21.24
N VAL A 488 -18.12 -0.81 -21.98
CA VAL A 488 -17.78 -0.40 -23.36
C VAL A 488 -16.57 0.53 -23.39
N VAL A 489 -16.44 1.42 -22.40
CA VAL A 489 -15.30 2.34 -22.30
C VAL A 489 -14.01 1.55 -22.11
N ASP A 490 -14.00 0.60 -21.17
CA ASP A 490 -12.84 -0.25 -20.91
C ASP A 490 -12.58 -1.19 -22.08
N GLY A 491 -13.61 -1.85 -22.63
CA GLY A 491 -13.49 -2.74 -23.79
C GLY A 491 -12.79 -2.10 -25.01
N ARG A 492 -13.02 -0.81 -25.28
CA ARG A 492 -12.31 -0.09 -26.36
C ARG A 492 -10.81 0.04 -26.11
N ILE A 493 -10.41 0.29 -24.86
CA ILE A 493 -8.99 0.38 -24.47
C ILE A 493 -8.38 -1.02 -24.48
N GLU A 494 -9.11 -2.01 -23.97
CA GLU A 494 -8.66 -3.40 -23.85
C GLU A 494 -8.39 -4.07 -25.20
N ILE A 495 -9.08 -3.66 -26.29
CA ILE A 495 -8.73 -4.11 -27.65
C ILE A 495 -7.28 -3.72 -28.00
N GLY A 496 -6.89 -2.47 -27.72
CA GLY A 496 -5.53 -1.99 -27.97
C GLY A 496 -4.50 -2.70 -27.09
N GLU A 497 -4.81 -2.91 -25.81
CA GLU A 497 -3.94 -3.67 -24.92
C GLU A 497 -3.81 -5.14 -25.33
N THR A 498 -4.88 -5.75 -25.81
CA THR A 498 -4.87 -7.14 -26.29
C THR A 498 -3.91 -7.31 -27.46
N PHE A 499 -3.99 -6.42 -28.47
CA PHE A 499 -3.01 -6.42 -29.56
C PHE A 499 -1.60 -6.14 -29.09
N TYR A 500 -1.42 -5.24 -28.11
CA TYR A 500 -0.11 -4.93 -27.56
C TYR A 500 0.53 -6.14 -26.88
N LEU A 501 -0.22 -6.85 -26.04
CA LEU A 501 0.23 -8.07 -25.36
C LEU A 501 0.53 -9.21 -26.34
N ALA A 502 -0.22 -9.27 -27.45
CA ALA A 502 0.04 -10.21 -28.55
C ALA A 502 1.26 -9.81 -29.44
N GLY A 503 1.96 -8.71 -29.13
CA GLY A 503 3.10 -8.21 -29.92
C GLY A 503 2.69 -7.55 -31.24
N ARG A 504 1.40 -7.39 -31.51
CA ARG A 504 0.82 -6.78 -32.71
C ARG A 504 0.72 -5.28 -32.54
N TYR A 505 1.86 -4.62 -32.38
CA TYR A 505 1.93 -3.21 -32.01
C TYR A 505 1.30 -2.25 -33.01
N ALA A 506 1.31 -2.58 -34.31
CA ALA A 506 0.64 -1.76 -35.33
C ALA A 506 -0.89 -1.77 -35.16
N ASP A 507 -1.47 -2.94 -34.91
CA ASP A 507 -2.90 -3.09 -34.64
C ASP A 507 -3.28 -2.43 -33.31
N ALA A 508 -2.41 -2.52 -32.30
CA ALA A 508 -2.58 -1.83 -31.02
C ALA A 508 -2.66 -0.31 -31.20
N ILE A 509 -1.78 0.29 -32.02
CA ILE A 509 -1.81 1.74 -32.32
C ILE A 509 -3.13 2.12 -32.99
N ALA A 510 -3.59 1.33 -33.97
CA ALA A 510 -4.85 1.59 -34.64
C ALA A 510 -6.05 1.55 -33.66
N ALA A 511 -6.09 0.54 -32.80
CA ALA A 511 -7.13 0.40 -31.77
C ALA A 511 -7.07 1.51 -30.71
N PHE A 512 -5.88 1.89 -30.23
CA PHE A 512 -5.75 3.02 -29.29
C PHE A 512 -6.14 4.35 -29.94
N THR A 513 -5.85 4.54 -31.23
CA THR A 513 -6.28 5.73 -31.98
C THR A 513 -7.81 5.83 -32.02
N GLU A 514 -8.50 4.71 -32.27
CA GLU A 514 -9.96 4.63 -32.23
C GLU A 514 -10.50 4.91 -30.81
N ALA A 515 -9.94 4.26 -29.80
CA ALA A 515 -10.33 4.43 -28.40
C ALA A 515 -10.16 5.89 -27.94
N ARG A 516 -9.04 6.53 -28.29
CA ARG A 516 -8.77 7.95 -28.01
C ARG A 516 -9.82 8.87 -28.61
N ALA A 517 -10.24 8.61 -29.84
CA ALA A 517 -11.28 9.40 -30.51
C ALA A 517 -12.66 9.25 -29.85
N LYS A 518 -12.94 8.09 -29.26
CA LYS A 518 -14.23 7.79 -28.60
C LYS A 518 -14.25 8.11 -27.11
N ILE A 519 -13.10 8.29 -26.47
CA ILE A 519 -12.97 8.48 -25.01
C ILE A 519 -12.04 9.68 -24.72
N PRO A 520 -12.46 10.91 -25.04
CA PRO A 520 -11.61 12.10 -24.88
C PRO A 520 -11.16 12.34 -23.44
N GLY A 521 -11.97 11.96 -22.44
CA GLY A 521 -11.63 12.09 -21.01
C GLY A 521 -10.49 11.19 -20.53
N ARG A 522 -10.06 10.20 -21.33
CA ARG A 522 -8.91 9.33 -21.02
C ARG A 522 -7.78 9.45 -22.05
N ALA A 523 -7.76 10.52 -22.85
CA ALA A 523 -6.81 10.69 -23.94
C ALA A 523 -5.34 10.58 -23.49
N GLU A 524 -4.97 11.20 -22.37
CA GLU A 524 -3.59 11.16 -21.85
C GLU A 524 -3.13 9.73 -21.52
N ALA A 525 -3.97 8.95 -20.82
CA ALA A 525 -3.67 7.56 -20.50
C ALA A 525 -3.53 6.71 -21.78
N ILE A 526 -4.45 6.90 -22.75
CA ILE A 526 -4.41 6.18 -24.03
C ILE A 526 -3.18 6.60 -24.85
N ASP A 527 -2.80 7.88 -24.85
CA ASP A 527 -1.61 8.40 -25.52
C ASP A 527 -0.33 7.78 -24.95
N ALA A 528 -0.25 7.61 -23.63
CA ALA A 528 0.86 6.89 -22.99
C ALA A 528 0.92 5.42 -23.44
N MET A 529 -0.21 4.73 -23.49
CA MET A 529 -0.30 3.34 -23.96
C MET A 529 0.09 3.20 -25.43
N MET A 530 -0.42 4.07 -26.29
CA MET A 530 -0.11 4.15 -27.72
C MET A 530 1.37 4.48 -27.94
N GLY A 531 1.95 5.37 -27.14
CA GLY A 531 3.37 5.69 -27.15
C GLY A 531 4.26 4.46 -26.87
N ARG A 532 3.85 3.57 -25.95
CA ARG A 532 4.55 2.28 -25.74
C ARG A 532 4.53 1.42 -27.01
N ALA A 533 3.39 1.34 -27.69
CA ALA A 533 3.27 0.58 -28.94
C ALA A 533 4.14 1.17 -30.06
N HIS A 534 4.16 2.50 -30.22
CA HIS A 534 5.04 3.19 -31.19
C HIS A 534 6.52 2.88 -30.97
N ARG A 535 7.00 2.92 -29.72
CA ARG A 535 8.39 2.57 -29.40
C ARG A 535 8.73 1.13 -29.80
N ASN A 536 7.82 0.18 -29.55
CA ASN A 536 8.04 -1.21 -29.95
C ASN A 536 8.05 -1.41 -31.48
N VAL A 537 7.24 -0.66 -32.24
CA VAL A 537 7.31 -0.67 -33.71
C VAL A 537 8.64 -0.10 -34.20
N ALA A 538 9.07 1.04 -33.66
CA ALA A 538 10.35 1.66 -34.00
C ALA A 538 11.52 0.70 -33.69
N ARG A 539 11.44 0.00 -32.56
CA ARG A 539 12.39 -1.03 -32.16
C ARG A 539 12.52 -2.15 -33.19
N GLY A 540 11.40 -2.67 -33.68
CA GLY A 540 11.39 -3.67 -34.76
C GLY A 540 12.04 -3.17 -36.05
N ARG A 541 11.79 -1.91 -36.44
CA ARG A 541 12.42 -1.29 -37.63
C ARG A 541 13.92 -1.12 -37.45
N LEU A 542 14.37 -0.69 -36.27
CA LEU A 542 15.78 -0.54 -35.95
C LEU A 542 16.51 -1.89 -35.97
N ALA A 543 15.86 -2.97 -35.54
CA ALA A 543 16.42 -4.31 -35.65
C ALA A 543 16.66 -4.71 -37.11
N TRP A 544 15.66 -4.52 -37.99
CA TRP A 544 15.85 -4.72 -39.43
C TRP A 544 16.94 -3.82 -40.02
N GLY A 545 17.02 -2.56 -39.60
CA GLY A 545 18.09 -1.64 -39.99
C GLY A 545 19.47 -2.12 -39.53
N GLY A 546 19.58 -2.68 -38.33
CA GLY A 546 20.81 -3.29 -37.81
C GLY A 546 21.24 -4.50 -38.64
N TRP A 547 20.32 -5.39 -38.99
CA TRP A 547 20.60 -6.53 -39.87
C TRP A 547 21.06 -6.07 -41.26
N LEU A 548 20.36 -5.09 -41.84
CA LEU A 548 20.73 -4.51 -43.13
C LEU A 548 22.13 -3.89 -43.07
N LEU A 549 22.45 -3.15 -42.00
CA LEU A 549 23.77 -2.54 -41.81
C LEU A 549 24.88 -3.59 -41.71
N ILE A 550 24.66 -4.66 -40.95
CA ILE A 550 25.60 -5.79 -40.83
C ILE A 550 25.82 -6.43 -42.21
N LEU A 551 24.76 -6.69 -42.97
CA LEU A 551 24.86 -7.29 -44.30
C LEU A 551 25.59 -6.37 -45.29
N LEU A 552 25.28 -5.06 -45.29
CA LEU A 552 25.94 -4.06 -46.14
C LEU A 552 27.44 -3.90 -45.84
N ILE A 553 27.87 -4.22 -44.62
CA ILE A 553 29.29 -4.15 -44.23
C ILE A 553 30.01 -5.47 -44.52
N ILE A 554 29.39 -6.61 -44.19
CA ILE A 554 30.01 -7.93 -44.31
C ILE A 554 30.04 -8.39 -45.78
N ILE A 555 28.95 -8.27 -46.54
CA ILE A 555 28.85 -8.81 -47.91
C ILE A 555 29.93 -8.22 -48.83
N PRO A 556 30.14 -6.89 -48.92
CA PRO A 556 31.20 -6.32 -49.78
C PRO A 556 32.61 -6.63 -49.27
N GLY A 557 32.76 -6.82 -47.95
CA GLY A 557 33.98 -7.33 -47.33
C GLY A 557 34.39 -8.68 -47.91
N VAL A 558 33.41 -9.56 -48.15
CA VAL A 558 33.57 -10.95 -48.61
C VAL A 558 33.49 -11.11 -50.15
N ALA A 559 32.61 -10.40 -50.85
CA ALA A 559 32.24 -10.63 -52.26
C ALA A 559 33.26 -10.16 -53.33
N GLY A 560 34.46 -9.71 -52.94
CA GLY A 560 35.53 -9.35 -53.89
C GLY A 560 36.57 -10.47 -54.04
N PRO A 561 37.46 -10.42 -55.05
CA PRO A 561 38.52 -11.43 -55.21
C PRO A 561 39.31 -11.60 -53.90
N PRO A 562 39.67 -12.85 -53.51
CA PRO A 562 40.16 -13.15 -52.18
C PRO A 562 41.56 -12.57 -51.97
N VAL A 563 41.64 -11.37 -51.39
CA VAL A 563 42.85 -10.93 -50.68
C VAL A 563 42.82 -11.64 -49.33
N GLY A 564 43.54 -12.74 -49.15
CA GLY A 564 43.34 -13.68 -48.03
C GLY A 564 43.42 -13.03 -46.64
N LEU A 565 42.51 -13.40 -45.71
CA LEU A 565 42.69 -13.37 -44.23
C LEU A 565 44.16 -13.26 -43.77
N PRO A 566 44.83 -12.11 -43.46
CA PRO A 566 46.15 -12.22 -42.85
C PRO A 566 45.98 -13.01 -41.55
N ARG A 567 46.53 -14.23 -41.51
CA ARG A 567 46.40 -15.16 -40.38
C ARG A 567 46.77 -14.50 -39.05
N ARG A 568 47.64 -13.49 -39.10
CA ARG A 568 48.02 -12.63 -37.97
C ARG A 568 46.86 -11.84 -37.38
N GLU A 569 46.02 -11.19 -38.18
CA GLU A 569 44.90 -10.38 -37.69
C GLU A 569 43.78 -11.28 -37.16
N LEU A 570 43.51 -12.41 -37.81
CA LEU A 570 42.53 -13.39 -37.32
C LEU A 570 42.98 -14.01 -35.99
N ARG A 571 44.28 -14.30 -35.86
CA ARG A 571 44.89 -14.76 -34.61
C ARG A 571 44.81 -13.70 -33.52
N GLN A 572 45.04 -12.42 -33.83
CA GLN A 572 44.89 -11.32 -32.88
C GLN A 572 43.43 -11.13 -32.43
N ALA A 573 42.46 -11.25 -33.35
CA ALA A 573 41.03 -11.22 -33.03
C ALA A 573 40.64 -12.39 -32.10
N ALA A 574 41.10 -13.61 -32.39
CA ALA A 574 40.87 -14.77 -31.53
C ALA A 574 41.51 -14.62 -30.14
N ILE A 575 42.70 -14.02 -30.06
CA ILE A 575 43.37 -13.71 -28.77
C ILE A 575 42.60 -12.63 -28.01
N ALA A 576 42.08 -11.60 -28.68
CA ALA A 576 41.32 -10.50 -28.06
C ALA A 576 39.91 -10.91 -27.63
N PHE A 577 39.32 -11.90 -28.29
CA PHE A 577 37.98 -12.42 -27.98
C PHE A 577 37.87 -12.95 -26.55
N VAL A 578 38.87 -13.74 -26.11
CA VAL A 578 38.86 -14.38 -24.78
C VAL A 578 38.81 -13.38 -23.62
N PRO A 579 39.71 -12.37 -23.51
CA PRO A 579 39.65 -11.40 -22.43
C PRO A 579 38.42 -10.47 -22.55
N LEU A 580 38.00 -10.14 -23.77
CA LEU A 580 36.79 -9.31 -23.97
C LEU A 580 35.54 -10.05 -23.49
N CYS A 581 35.41 -11.33 -23.80
CA CYS A 581 34.33 -12.18 -23.31
C CYS A 581 34.36 -12.30 -21.78
N ALA A 582 35.54 -12.50 -21.18
CA ALA A 582 35.68 -12.56 -19.73
C ALA A 582 35.24 -11.25 -19.03
N VAL A 583 35.64 -10.09 -19.55
CA VAL A 583 35.23 -8.78 -19.01
C VAL A 583 33.72 -8.58 -19.14
N ILE A 584 33.15 -8.88 -20.31
CA ILE A 584 31.70 -8.74 -20.54
C ILE A 584 30.91 -9.71 -19.65
N LEU A 585 31.40 -10.92 -19.43
CA LEU A 585 30.79 -11.89 -18.51
C LEU A 585 30.85 -11.43 -17.06
N ILE A 586 31.95 -10.79 -16.62
CA ILE A 586 32.04 -10.21 -15.26
C ILE A 586 31.01 -9.09 -15.11
N VAL A 587 30.91 -8.19 -16.10
CA VAL A 587 29.92 -7.12 -16.10
C VAL A 587 28.50 -7.70 -16.11
N GLY A 588 28.23 -8.68 -16.95
CA GLY A 588 26.93 -9.33 -17.02
C GLY A 588 26.58 -10.11 -15.74
N TRP A 589 27.57 -10.69 -15.06
CA TRP A 589 27.40 -11.33 -13.75
C TRP A 589 27.04 -10.32 -12.66
N LEU A 590 27.61 -9.11 -12.69
CA LEU A 590 27.25 -8.01 -11.77
C LEU A 590 25.79 -7.56 -11.90
N ILE A 591 25.17 -7.76 -13.07
CA ILE A 591 23.77 -7.42 -13.35
C ILE A 591 22.93 -8.67 -13.67
N HIS A 592 23.32 -9.84 -13.14
CA HIS A 592 22.72 -11.13 -13.50
C HIS A 592 21.21 -11.23 -13.19
N GLU A 593 20.73 -10.50 -12.17
CA GLU A 593 19.31 -10.45 -11.77
C GLU A 593 18.38 -9.91 -12.86
N GLN A 594 18.94 -9.27 -13.86
CA GLN A 594 18.19 -8.69 -14.97
C GLN A 594 18.04 -9.66 -16.17
N PHE A 595 18.71 -10.82 -16.13
CA PHE A 595 18.59 -11.86 -17.17
C PHE A 595 17.60 -12.92 -16.72
N THR A 596 16.80 -13.44 -17.66
CA THR A 596 15.78 -14.46 -17.36
C THR A 596 16.40 -15.85 -17.17
N SER A 597 17.63 -16.08 -17.67
CA SER A 597 18.38 -17.33 -17.48
C SER A 597 19.90 -17.17 -17.67
N SER A 598 20.69 -18.10 -17.13
CA SER A 598 22.15 -18.11 -17.33
C SER A 598 22.58 -18.38 -18.77
N ARG A 599 21.76 -19.10 -19.56
CA ARG A 599 22.00 -19.32 -20.99
C ARG A 599 21.93 -18.01 -21.78
N GLU A 600 21.01 -17.14 -21.39
CA GLU A 600 20.79 -15.82 -21.96
C GLU A 600 21.99 -14.89 -21.74
N LEU A 601 22.45 -14.80 -20.49
CA LEU A 601 23.63 -14.04 -20.09
C LEU A 601 24.87 -14.48 -20.90
N LEU A 602 25.10 -15.78 -20.99
CA LEU A 602 26.22 -16.35 -21.74
C LEU A 602 26.12 -16.04 -23.24
N GLY A 603 24.92 -16.20 -23.82
CA GLY A 603 24.67 -15.92 -25.24
C GLY A 603 24.92 -14.45 -25.62
N LEU A 604 24.40 -13.51 -24.82
CA LEU A 604 24.58 -12.06 -25.05
C LEU A 604 26.06 -11.67 -24.95
N SER A 605 26.74 -12.19 -23.92
CA SER A 605 28.14 -11.86 -23.65
C SER A 605 29.07 -12.36 -24.75
N PHE A 606 28.81 -13.58 -25.25
CA PHE A 606 29.54 -14.15 -26.37
C PHE A 606 29.30 -13.37 -27.68
N ALA A 607 28.06 -13.00 -27.97
CA ALA A 607 27.70 -12.25 -29.17
C ALA A 607 28.36 -10.86 -29.21
N ILE A 608 28.35 -10.10 -28.10
CA ILE A 608 28.98 -8.78 -28.02
C ILE A 608 30.51 -8.91 -28.12
N ALA A 609 31.10 -9.89 -27.44
CA ALA A 609 32.54 -10.16 -27.54
C ALA A 609 32.95 -10.54 -28.97
N ALA A 610 32.14 -11.35 -29.67
CA ALA A 610 32.40 -11.76 -31.04
C ALA A 610 32.31 -10.57 -32.00
N ALA A 611 31.29 -9.72 -31.85
CA ALA A 611 31.13 -8.49 -32.62
C ALA A 611 32.33 -7.54 -32.44
N GLY A 612 32.80 -7.37 -31.19
CA GLY A 612 33.96 -6.52 -30.89
C GLY A 612 35.29 -7.08 -31.39
N ALA A 613 35.52 -8.39 -31.23
CA ALA A 613 36.80 -9.01 -31.58
C ALA A 613 36.95 -9.26 -33.09
N PHE A 614 35.89 -9.73 -33.76
CA PHE A 614 35.93 -10.10 -35.17
C PHE A 614 35.46 -8.99 -36.10
N GLY A 615 34.70 -7.98 -35.64
CA GLY A 615 34.25 -6.87 -36.49
C GLY A 615 35.39 -6.04 -37.08
N PHE A 616 36.46 -5.82 -36.31
CA PHE A 616 37.60 -4.97 -36.70
C PHE A 616 38.38 -5.48 -37.94
N PRO A 617 38.77 -6.77 -38.04
CA PRO A 617 39.37 -7.31 -39.26
C PRO A 617 38.52 -7.07 -40.52
N PHE A 618 37.19 -7.24 -40.44
CA PHE A 618 36.28 -7.05 -41.58
C PHE A 618 36.08 -5.57 -41.93
N THR A 619 36.12 -4.65 -40.97
CA THR A 619 35.99 -3.22 -41.24
C THR A 619 37.26 -2.60 -41.80
N VAL A 620 38.41 -3.06 -41.29
CA VAL A 620 39.73 -2.71 -41.84
C VAL A 620 39.81 -3.15 -43.29
N ARG A 621 39.36 -4.37 -43.63
CA ARG A 621 39.26 -4.87 -45.01
C ARG A 621 38.46 -3.99 -45.94
N LEU A 622 37.23 -3.68 -45.52
CA LEU A 622 36.33 -2.90 -46.35
C LEU A 622 36.90 -1.49 -46.56
N SER A 623 37.53 -0.90 -45.54
CA SER A 623 38.19 0.39 -45.68
C SER A 623 39.38 0.35 -46.67
N GLN A 624 40.11 -0.77 -46.78
CA GLN A 624 41.17 -0.91 -47.78
C GLN A 624 40.62 -1.01 -49.21
N LYS A 625 39.46 -1.66 -49.39
CA LYS A 625 38.78 -1.77 -50.69
C LYS A 625 38.15 -0.45 -51.14
N VAL A 626 37.48 0.25 -50.23
CA VAL A 626 36.75 1.50 -50.52
C VAL A 626 37.69 2.70 -50.62
N VAL A 627 38.78 2.72 -49.84
CA VAL A 627 39.82 3.74 -49.89
C VAL A 627 41.16 3.07 -50.23
N PRO A 628 41.39 2.73 -51.52
CA PRO A 628 42.65 2.14 -51.94
C PRO A 628 43.78 3.17 -51.77
N CYS A 629 44.80 2.79 -51.00
CA CYS A 629 46.04 3.55 -50.86
C CYS A 629 47.20 2.67 -51.33
N GLN A 630 47.87 3.07 -52.41
CA GLN A 630 49.17 2.49 -52.76
C GLN A 630 50.22 3.01 -51.76
N PRO A 631 51.09 2.13 -51.22
CA PRO A 631 51.98 2.47 -50.10
C PRO A 631 53.00 3.58 -50.43
N GLU A 632 53.32 3.81 -51.70
CA GLU A 632 54.41 4.73 -52.10
C GLU A 632 53.95 6.18 -52.41
N GLN A 633 52.65 6.47 -52.52
CA GLN A 633 52.15 7.83 -52.85
C GLN A 633 51.00 8.32 -51.94
N ALA A 634 50.67 7.59 -50.87
CA ALA A 634 49.59 7.99 -49.98
C ALA A 634 50.03 9.13 -49.04
N GLY A 635 49.65 10.37 -49.35
CA GLY A 635 49.80 11.49 -48.41
C GLY A 635 49.12 11.21 -47.06
N LYS A 636 49.70 11.71 -45.96
CA LYS A 636 49.25 11.49 -44.56
C LYS A 636 47.71 11.61 -44.39
N GLY A 637 47.07 12.53 -45.10
CA GLY A 637 45.61 12.71 -45.05
C GLY A 637 44.79 11.50 -45.53
N ARG A 638 45.23 10.77 -46.56
CA ARG A 638 44.51 9.61 -47.12
C ARG A 638 44.62 8.38 -46.21
N GLN A 639 45.74 8.26 -45.49
CA GLN A 639 45.93 7.23 -44.46
C GLN A 639 45.04 7.50 -43.23
N VAL A 640 44.97 8.75 -42.78
CA VAL A 640 44.07 9.16 -41.68
C VAL A 640 42.60 8.93 -42.05
N LEU A 641 42.20 9.29 -43.28
CA LEU A 641 40.84 9.08 -43.78
C LEU A 641 40.45 7.59 -43.78
N ARG A 642 41.34 6.71 -44.24
CA ARG A 642 41.11 5.25 -44.23
C ARG A 642 40.97 4.67 -42.82
N ALA A 643 41.81 5.12 -41.89
CA ALA A 643 41.73 4.69 -40.48
C ALA A 643 40.42 5.16 -39.82
N ALA A 644 40.04 6.43 -40.05
CA ALA A 644 38.80 6.99 -39.56
C ALA A 644 37.57 6.26 -40.12
N PHE A 645 37.58 5.95 -41.42
CA PHE A 645 36.49 5.20 -42.07
C PHE A 645 36.36 3.78 -41.53
N GLY A 646 37.47 3.06 -41.33
CA GLY A 646 37.44 1.71 -40.74
C GLY A 646 36.97 1.69 -39.27
N MET A 647 37.34 2.71 -38.50
CA MET A 647 36.89 2.88 -37.11
C MET A 647 35.38 3.18 -37.04
N LEU A 648 34.88 4.08 -37.87
CA LEU A 648 33.45 4.40 -37.97
C LEU A 648 32.63 3.15 -38.32
N LEU A 649 33.09 2.38 -39.30
CA LEU A 649 32.42 1.15 -39.74
C LEU A 649 32.41 0.07 -38.64
N GLY A 650 33.50 -0.01 -37.85
CA GLY A 650 33.58 -0.92 -36.70
C GLY A 650 32.66 -0.53 -35.56
N LEU A 651 32.53 0.77 -35.27
CA LEU A 651 31.57 1.27 -34.28
C LEU A 651 30.12 1.03 -34.71
N LEU A 652 29.82 1.17 -36.01
CA LEU A 652 28.51 0.88 -36.57
C LEU A 652 28.14 -0.60 -36.47
N LEU A 653 29.08 -1.51 -36.80
CA LEU A 653 28.88 -2.96 -36.61
C LEU A 653 28.69 -3.34 -35.15
N LEU A 654 29.52 -2.79 -34.25
CA LEU A 654 29.42 -3.05 -32.81
C LEU A 654 28.07 -2.56 -32.28
N GLY A 655 27.65 -1.35 -32.66
CA GLY A 655 26.37 -0.78 -32.26
C GLY A 655 25.17 -1.59 -32.77
N ALA A 656 25.17 -1.98 -34.05
CA ALA A 656 24.12 -2.81 -34.63
C ALA A 656 24.09 -4.23 -34.01
N GLY A 657 25.25 -4.85 -33.81
CA GLY A 657 25.36 -6.16 -33.18
C GLY A 657 24.88 -6.13 -31.72
N ALA A 658 25.31 -5.15 -30.94
CA ALA A 658 24.85 -4.97 -29.55
C ALA A 658 23.35 -4.70 -29.47
N TYR A 659 22.82 -3.83 -30.35
CA TYR A 659 21.39 -3.54 -30.42
C TYR A 659 20.56 -4.80 -30.76
N LEU A 660 20.97 -5.56 -31.77
CA LEU A 660 20.30 -6.80 -32.17
C LEU A 660 20.36 -7.87 -31.08
N ALA A 661 21.49 -7.95 -30.39
CA ALA A 661 21.66 -8.87 -29.27
C ALA A 661 20.68 -8.51 -28.15
N VAL A 662 20.56 -7.22 -27.77
CA VAL A 662 19.55 -6.76 -26.79
C VAL A 662 18.12 -6.97 -27.31
N PHE A 663 17.84 -6.66 -28.57
CA PHE A 663 16.51 -6.76 -29.18
C PHE A 663 15.92 -8.18 -29.14
N HIS A 664 16.71 -9.19 -29.50
CA HIS A 664 16.24 -10.57 -29.57
C HIS A 664 16.27 -11.30 -28.23
N ILE A 665 17.08 -10.81 -27.28
CA ILE A 665 17.29 -11.46 -26.00
C ILE A 665 16.40 -10.85 -24.91
N ASN A 666 16.25 -9.52 -24.87
CA ASN A 666 15.50 -8.90 -23.78
C ASN A 666 14.85 -7.55 -24.18
N ALA A 667 13.56 -7.62 -24.51
CA ALA A 667 12.74 -6.48 -24.92
C ALA A 667 12.64 -5.37 -23.84
N HIS A 668 12.78 -5.71 -22.55
CA HIS A 668 12.61 -4.77 -21.43
C HIS A 668 13.77 -3.79 -21.27
N TYR A 669 15.00 -4.17 -21.63
CA TYR A 669 16.17 -3.30 -21.51
C TYR A 669 16.17 -2.09 -22.45
N LEU A 670 15.41 -2.16 -23.54
CA LEU A 670 15.26 -1.03 -24.47
C LEU A 670 14.19 -0.02 -24.01
N THR A 671 13.53 -0.26 -22.87
CA THR A 671 12.60 0.69 -22.26
C THR A 671 13.25 1.65 -21.27
N SER A 672 14.41 1.28 -20.69
CA SER A 672 15.19 2.12 -19.78
C SER A 672 16.04 3.17 -20.49
N PHE A 673 16.40 2.94 -21.76
CA PHE A 673 16.96 3.95 -22.64
C PHE A 673 15.81 4.56 -23.44
N GLY A 674 15.35 5.75 -23.06
CA GLY A 674 14.30 6.49 -23.76
C GLY A 674 14.71 6.98 -25.15
N ILE A 675 14.92 6.04 -26.08
CA ILE A 675 15.18 6.25 -27.51
C ILE A 675 13.93 5.89 -28.31
#